data_AF-A0A3L8BPS1-F1
#
_entry.id   AF-A0A3L8BPS1-F1
#
_cell.length_a   1.000
_cell.length_b   1.000
_cell.length_c   1.000
_cell.angle_alpha   90.00
_cell.angle_beta   90.00
_cell.angle_gamma   90.00
#
_symmetry.space_group_name_H-M   'P 1'
#
loop_
_entity.id
_entity.type
_entity.pdbx_description
1 polymer ?
#
loop_
_entity_poly.entity_id
_entity_poly.type
_entity_poly.pdbx_seq_one_letter_code
_entity_poly.pdbx_strand_id
1 'polypeptide(L)'
;MRILCVEGNKTFRSILEQQLVMEGLHCHCLSNGGEGLYAARQLLFDFVCVSLFPDDMQATHFIQQLRKIPGYQHTPIVLFTSEYDEKSLTEVLKAGATEVFHRHAVEELVTFIRRYNSRYEPLNGSVLYVEDSLVQQQTVSHILGSVGLDVLCVASAEEGWERFQQNTYDLLIVDVVLTGDMSGIRLVNNVRRQCGDHGDVPILAVSAYDEPSRRIELLNRGANDYVCKPVLQDELIARVRGLIGQKRLLEQVRSEQAQTLHRFEFLDSATELPNRKMLLQILEQEMARAVKHKYFSALLYVDLDSFRAINDTMGYQVGDALLRKVAQRLARIKRREDSLASLGGDDYALVLSEISDDGQLAADYCRGVADQIQKAVARPFEIDGKLVHTEVTVGMVLFPVHQTSSLEVLRQGESAFEQARYQSANRVSFFSSEMQKQAEKRFTLQTALRHALRHHQLDVYYQPIFGPGKQLLSLEALSRWCHNGEMVPPDLFINVAEECGLIHELGDWVMGTVAGHVHHWQQLGLPESFEGVAINISPYQLLRERFSLHMLKRIEELGLRSNMLKIEITENALIANVERTSKQLERLRGRGVHVALDDFGIGYSSLSYLQGLPVDQLKIDRSFVWNMHDNAAALAIVQTIISMGKALSMQVVAEGVETREQMERLVAMGCHGLQGFFLQTPMTLAATEQFLQARQLPIARPRA
;
A
#
# COMPACT_ATOMS: atom_id res chain seq x y z
N MET A 1 12.16 2.22 42.44
CA MET A 1 12.20 1.73 43.82
C MET A 1 13.41 0.81 44.00
N ARG A 2 14.24 1.05 45.02
CA ARG A 2 15.42 0.26 45.40
C ARG A 2 15.07 -0.70 46.54
N ILE A 3 15.26 -1.99 46.33
CA ILE A 3 14.93 -3.04 47.30
C ILE A 3 16.21 -3.68 47.81
N LEU A 4 16.35 -3.77 49.14
CA LEU A 4 17.38 -4.59 49.76
C LEU A 4 16.81 -5.99 50.04
N CYS A 5 17.42 -7.03 49.50
CA CYS A 5 17.03 -8.42 49.76
C CYS A 5 18.17 -9.15 50.48
N VAL A 6 17.94 -9.59 51.71
CA VAL A 6 18.93 -10.36 52.49
C VAL A 6 18.41 -11.78 52.69
N GLU A 7 18.94 -12.72 51.90
CA GLU A 7 18.51 -14.12 51.88
C GLU A 7 19.72 -15.05 51.69
N GLY A 8 19.94 -15.93 52.67
CA GLY A 8 21.04 -16.91 52.67
C GLY A 8 20.81 -18.07 51.71
N ASN A 9 19.55 -18.43 51.44
CA ASN A 9 19.24 -19.48 50.48
C ASN A 9 19.47 -18.99 49.04
N LYS A 10 20.59 -19.41 48.43
CA LYS A 10 20.99 -19.03 47.08
C LYS A 10 19.91 -19.26 46.02
N THR A 11 19.18 -20.38 46.09
CA THR A 11 18.13 -20.72 45.13
C THR A 11 16.94 -19.78 45.27
N PHE A 12 16.45 -19.59 46.48
CA PHE A 12 15.32 -18.69 46.73
C PHE A 12 15.67 -17.22 46.46
N ARG A 13 16.90 -16.79 46.81
CA ARG A 13 17.40 -15.45 46.48
C ARG A 13 17.38 -15.20 44.98
N SER A 14 17.80 -16.16 44.16
CA SER A 14 17.77 -16.04 42.69
C SER A 14 16.34 -15.95 42.16
N ILE A 15 15.39 -16.69 42.73
CA ILE A 15 13.97 -16.64 42.36
C ILE A 15 13.38 -15.26 42.70
N LEU A 16 13.67 -14.78 43.91
CA LEU A 16 13.21 -13.48 44.40
C LEU A 16 13.78 -12.33 43.56
N GLU A 17 15.07 -12.37 43.25
CA GLU A 17 15.75 -11.40 42.40
C GLU A 17 15.15 -11.37 40.99
N GLN A 18 14.97 -12.54 40.35
CA GLN A 18 14.36 -12.63 39.03
C GLN A 18 12.94 -12.07 39.01
N GLN A 19 12.11 -12.43 40.00
CA GLN A 19 10.72 -11.95 40.07
C GLN A 19 10.65 -10.43 40.25
N LEU A 20 11.43 -9.87 41.18
CA LEU A 20 11.41 -8.43 41.42
C LEU A 20 12.03 -7.63 40.25
N VAL A 21 13.02 -8.18 39.54
CA VAL A 21 13.59 -7.55 38.34
C VAL A 21 12.63 -7.58 37.15
N MET A 22 11.88 -8.69 36.94
CA MET A 22 10.82 -8.74 35.92
C MET A 22 9.74 -7.67 36.14
N GLU A 23 9.54 -7.29 37.39
CA GLU A 23 8.64 -6.22 37.83
C GLU A 23 9.22 -4.81 37.70
N GLY A 24 10.43 -4.68 37.12
CA GLY A 24 11.11 -3.39 36.93
C GLY A 24 11.71 -2.80 38.21
N LEU A 25 11.87 -3.59 39.28
CA LEU A 25 12.37 -3.12 40.57
C LEU A 25 13.90 -3.31 40.67
N HIS A 26 14.60 -2.33 41.24
CA HIS A 26 16.05 -2.39 41.38
C HIS A 26 16.42 -3.12 42.68
N CYS A 27 16.84 -4.37 42.56
CA CYS A 27 17.14 -5.22 43.70
C CYS A 27 18.63 -5.25 44.04
N HIS A 28 18.93 -5.24 45.33
CA HIS A 28 20.26 -5.45 45.88
C HIS A 28 20.22 -6.69 46.76
N CYS A 29 20.59 -7.83 46.19
CA CYS A 29 20.47 -9.14 46.82
C CYS A 29 21.79 -9.56 47.49
N LEU A 30 21.75 -9.83 48.79
CA LEU A 30 22.89 -10.18 49.63
C LEU A 30 22.63 -11.49 50.40
N SER A 31 23.70 -12.19 50.77
CA SER A 31 23.61 -13.50 51.47
C SER A 31 23.51 -13.37 52.98
N ASN A 32 24.12 -12.33 53.54
CA ASN A 32 24.30 -12.18 54.96
C ASN A 32 23.79 -10.83 55.47
N GLY A 33 23.33 -10.81 56.71
CA GLY A 33 22.80 -9.63 57.38
C GLY A 33 23.84 -8.56 57.66
N GLY A 34 25.10 -8.93 57.88
CA GLY A 34 26.21 -7.99 58.04
C GLY A 34 26.42 -7.11 56.81
N GLU A 35 26.48 -7.71 55.62
CA GLU A 35 26.51 -7.01 54.33
C GLU A 35 25.24 -6.18 54.13
N GLY A 36 24.07 -6.72 54.50
CA GLY A 36 22.80 -5.98 54.42
C GLY A 36 22.81 -4.68 55.22
N LEU A 37 23.26 -4.73 56.48
CA LEU A 37 23.39 -3.54 57.33
C LEU A 37 24.49 -2.60 56.83
N TYR A 38 25.59 -3.13 56.29
CA TYR A 38 26.62 -2.31 55.68
C TYR A 38 26.07 -1.55 54.46
N ALA A 39 25.35 -2.23 53.57
CA ALA A 39 24.72 -1.63 52.39
C ALA A 39 23.70 -0.55 52.80
N ALA A 40 22.87 -0.82 53.80
CA ALA A 40 21.88 0.15 54.32
C ALA A 40 22.51 1.40 54.94
N ARG A 41 23.77 1.36 55.38
CA ARG A 41 24.50 2.57 55.83
C ARG A 41 25.06 3.41 54.68
N GLN A 42 25.23 2.81 53.49
CA GLN A 42 25.82 3.46 52.32
C GLN A 42 24.75 3.96 51.34
N LEU A 43 23.61 3.27 51.28
CA LEU A 43 22.53 3.53 50.34
C LEU A 43 21.20 3.50 51.08
N LEU A 44 20.28 4.39 50.72
CA LEU A 44 18.88 4.31 51.13
C LEU A 44 18.12 3.33 50.23
N PHE A 45 17.34 2.46 50.86
CA PHE A 45 16.47 1.48 50.23
C PHE A 45 15.03 1.81 50.59
N ASP A 46 14.15 1.76 49.60
CA ASP A 46 12.73 2.07 49.72
C ASP A 46 11.95 0.92 50.35
N PHE A 47 12.49 -0.31 50.26
CA PHE A 47 11.86 -1.53 50.74
C PHE A 47 12.93 -2.55 51.15
N VAL A 48 12.70 -3.31 52.23
CA VAL A 48 13.63 -4.35 52.70
C VAL A 48 12.94 -5.70 52.82
N CYS A 49 13.54 -6.70 52.21
CA CYS A 49 13.15 -8.11 52.24
C CYS A 49 14.22 -8.88 52.99
N VAL A 50 13.89 -9.59 54.08
CA VAL A 50 14.87 -10.32 54.88
C VAL A 50 14.37 -11.73 55.21
N SER A 51 15.25 -12.72 55.11
CA SER A 51 14.95 -14.10 55.57
C SER A 51 14.83 -14.15 57.10
N LEU A 52 14.10 -15.13 57.65
CA LEU A 52 14.01 -15.33 59.11
C LEU A 52 15.39 -15.61 59.76
N PHE A 53 16.27 -16.29 59.03
CA PHE A 53 17.62 -16.64 59.44
C PHE A 53 18.63 -16.22 58.36
N PRO A 54 19.06 -14.95 58.35
CA PRO A 54 20.26 -14.57 57.62
C PRO A 54 21.47 -15.37 58.12
N ASP A 55 22.42 -15.70 57.24
CA ASP A 55 23.50 -16.67 57.52
C ASP A 55 24.36 -16.33 58.76
N ASP A 56 24.45 -15.05 59.16
CA ASP A 56 25.35 -14.54 60.20
C ASP A 56 24.65 -13.90 61.42
N MET A 57 23.33 -13.70 61.41
CA MET A 57 22.58 -13.11 62.52
C MET A 57 21.08 -13.43 62.46
N GLN A 58 20.38 -13.32 63.59
CA GLN A 58 18.92 -13.46 63.61
C GLN A 58 18.23 -12.24 62.97
N ALA A 59 17.09 -12.47 62.30
CA ALA A 59 16.32 -11.41 61.67
C ALA A 59 15.84 -10.33 62.66
N THR A 60 15.45 -10.69 63.87
CA THR A 60 15.06 -9.73 64.93
C THR A 60 16.18 -8.74 65.23
N HIS A 61 17.42 -9.23 65.33
CA HIS A 61 18.59 -8.40 65.53
C HIS A 61 18.88 -7.53 64.31
N PHE A 62 18.80 -8.08 63.09
CA PHE A 62 18.96 -7.32 61.84
C PHE A 62 17.97 -6.15 61.77
N ILE A 63 16.67 -6.41 62.01
CA ILE A 63 15.60 -5.42 61.95
C ILE A 63 15.85 -4.31 62.99
N GLN A 64 16.17 -4.66 64.23
CA GLN A 64 16.44 -3.69 65.29
C GLN A 64 17.64 -2.80 64.97
N GLN A 65 18.69 -3.35 64.35
CA GLN A 65 19.86 -2.57 63.93
C GLN A 65 19.54 -1.68 62.73
N LEU A 66 18.77 -2.19 61.77
CA LEU A 66 18.32 -1.43 60.59
C LEU A 66 17.48 -0.22 61.01
N ARG A 67 16.54 -0.39 61.95
CA ARG A 67 15.70 0.70 62.49
C ARG A 67 16.50 1.82 63.19
N LYS A 68 17.72 1.55 63.63
CA LYS A 68 18.63 2.56 64.22
C LYS A 68 19.37 3.38 63.17
N ILE A 69 19.36 2.98 61.90
CA ILE A 69 19.99 3.72 60.81
C ILE A 69 19.08 4.88 60.39
N PRO A 70 19.57 6.13 60.32
CA PRO A 70 18.78 7.27 59.85
C PRO A 70 18.20 7.02 58.45
N GLY A 71 16.89 7.26 58.29
CA GLY A 71 16.16 7.00 57.04
C GLY A 71 15.42 5.67 57.01
N TYR A 72 15.66 4.77 57.97
CA TYR A 72 15.03 3.45 58.05
C TYR A 72 13.98 3.31 59.15
N GLN A 73 13.61 4.39 59.84
CA GLN A 73 12.63 4.31 60.95
C GLN A 73 11.26 3.81 60.49
N HIS A 74 10.89 4.11 59.24
CA HIS A 74 9.57 3.78 58.67
C HIS A 74 9.62 2.94 57.39
N THR A 75 10.81 2.59 56.89
CA THR A 75 10.94 1.75 55.69
C THR A 75 10.21 0.42 55.88
N PRO A 76 9.39 -0.04 54.93
CA PRO A 76 8.74 -1.35 55.04
C PRO A 76 9.79 -2.46 55.08
N ILE A 77 9.67 -3.35 56.07
CA ILE A 77 10.54 -4.52 56.23
C ILE A 77 9.67 -5.77 56.20
N VAL A 78 9.82 -6.58 55.17
CA VAL A 78 9.10 -7.83 55.00
C VAL A 78 10.00 -9.01 55.28
N LEU A 79 9.47 -9.99 56.02
CA LEU A 79 10.19 -11.21 56.36
C LEU A 79 9.73 -12.41 55.52
N PHE A 80 10.67 -13.29 55.14
CA PHE A 80 10.35 -14.60 54.51
C PHE A 80 10.72 -15.76 55.40
N THR A 81 9.80 -16.73 55.51
CA THR A 81 10.01 -17.97 56.26
C THR A 81 9.46 -19.19 55.52
N SER A 82 10.08 -20.35 55.76
CA SER A 82 9.55 -21.68 55.38
C SER A 82 8.83 -22.37 56.55
N GLU A 83 8.85 -21.76 57.73
CA GLU A 83 8.33 -22.32 58.98
C GLU A 83 7.43 -21.28 59.67
N TYR A 84 6.23 -21.69 60.08
CA TYR A 84 5.28 -20.89 60.85
C TYR A 84 5.35 -21.29 62.33
N ASP A 85 6.36 -20.77 63.05
CA ASP A 85 6.34 -20.79 64.51
C ASP A 85 5.73 -19.47 65.03
N GLU A 86 4.56 -19.54 65.67
CA GLU A 86 3.82 -18.35 66.13
C GLU A 86 4.63 -17.47 67.10
N LYS A 87 5.50 -18.07 67.92
CA LYS A 87 6.36 -17.31 68.85
C LYS A 87 7.39 -16.48 68.09
N SER A 88 8.10 -17.11 67.15
CA SER A 88 9.10 -16.45 66.31
C SER A 88 8.52 -15.33 65.44
N LEU A 89 7.31 -15.52 64.88
CA LEU A 89 6.62 -14.50 64.08
C LEU A 89 6.25 -13.25 64.91
N THR A 90 5.74 -13.48 66.13
CA THR A 90 5.35 -12.39 67.03
C THR A 90 6.57 -11.55 67.44
N GLU A 91 7.72 -12.19 67.66
CA GLU A 91 8.97 -11.50 68.01
C GLU A 91 9.51 -10.65 66.87
N VAL A 92 9.41 -11.11 65.63
CA VAL A 92 9.82 -10.38 64.43
C VAL A 92 8.94 -9.14 64.17
N LEU A 93 7.63 -9.27 64.33
CA LEU A 93 6.71 -8.14 64.22
C LEU A 93 6.97 -7.10 65.32
N LYS A 94 7.19 -7.55 66.57
CA LYS A 94 7.59 -6.67 67.69
C LYS A 94 8.94 -5.98 67.46
N ALA A 95 9.86 -6.63 66.75
CA ALA A 95 11.15 -6.05 66.38
C ALA A 95 11.02 -4.94 65.31
N GLY A 96 9.86 -4.80 64.66
CA GLY A 96 9.56 -3.74 63.71
C GLY A 96 9.43 -4.21 62.25
N ALA A 97 9.20 -5.50 62.00
CA ALA A 97 8.78 -5.96 60.68
C ALA A 97 7.36 -5.47 60.34
N THR A 98 7.12 -5.21 59.07
CA THR A 98 5.86 -4.73 58.51
C THR A 98 4.90 -5.87 58.20
N GLU A 99 5.41 -6.98 57.66
CA GLU A 99 4.62 -8.17 57.31
C GLU A 99 5.52 -9.41 57.19
N VAL A 100 4.95 -10.60 57.28
CA VAL A 100 5.66 -11.88 57.10
C VAL A 100 5.01 -12.74 56.02
N PHE A 101 5.81 -13.22 55.06
CA PHE A 101 5.37 -14.09 53.97
C PHE A 101 6.02 -15.47 54.03
N HIS A 102 5.29 -16.47 53.55
CA HIS A 102 5.88 -17.77 53.28
C HIS A 102 6.76 -17.70 52.03
N ARG A 103 7.85 -18.49 51.98
CA ARG A 103 8.73 -18.57 50.79
C ARG A 103 8.02 -19.00 49.50
N HIS A 104 6.85 -19.64 49.59
CA HIS A 104 6.05 -19.99 48.40
C HIS A 104 5.13 -18.86 47.91
N ALA A 105 5.00 -17.76 48.67
CA ALA A 105 4.08 -16.65 48.40
C ALA A 105 4.79 -15.44 47.77
N VAL A 106 5.73 -15.66 46.84
CA VAL A 106 6.49 -14.57 46.19
C VAL A 106 5.57 -13.66 45.36
N GLU A 107 4.53 -14.20 44.73
CA GLU A 107 3.55 -13.39 43.99
C GLU A 107 2.73 -12.47 44.91
N GLU A 108 2.40 -12.93 46.12
CA GLU A 108 1.71 -12.12 47.13
C GLU A 108 2.60 -10.98 47.64
N LEU A 109 3.90 -11.24 47.80
CA LEU A 109 4.89 -10.20 48.10
C LEU A 109 4.93 -9.14 46.99
N VAL A 110 5.04 -9.56 45.72
CA VAL A 110 5.08 -8.61 44.59
C VAL A 110 3.82 -7.75 44.59
N THR A 111 2.66 -8.36 44.84
CA THR A 111 1.38 -7.66 44.96
C THR A 111 1.37 -6.69 46.15
N PHE A 112 1.92 -7.10 47.30
CA PHE A 112 2.06 -6.26 48.48
C PHE A 112 2.97 -5.06 48.20
N ILE A 113 4.13 -5.27 47.55
CA ILE A 113 5.06 -4.22 47.17
C ILE A 113 4.40 -3.22 46.23
N ARG A 114 3.68 -3.69 45.19
CA ARG A 114 2.92 -2.81 44.27
C ARG A 114 1.88 -1.97 45.01
N ARG A 115 1.10 -2.58 45.91
CA ARG A 115 0.09 -1.90 46.73
C ARG A 115 0.71 -0.88 47.69
N TYR A 116 1.81 -1.25 48.34
CA TYR A 116 2.52 -0.36 49.25
C TYR A 116 3.13 0.83 48.51
N ASN A 117 3.71 0.61 47.32
CA ASN A 117 4.28 1.67 46.50
C ASN A 117 3.21 2.66 45.98
N SER A 118 2.04 2.17 45.55
CA SER A 118 0.90 3.03 45.14
C SER A 118 0.33 3.89 46.28
N ARG A 119 0.62 3.54 47.53
CA ARG A 119 0.21 4.27 48.74
C ARG A 119 1.20 5.37 49.17
N TYR A 120 2.35 5.54 48.52
CA TYR A 120 3.33 6.55 48.93
C TYR A 120 3.98 7.34 47.78
N GLU A 121 3.55 7.15 46.53
CA GLU A 121 3.90 8.10 45.47
C GLU A 121 3.28 9.49 45.78
N PRO A 122 4.09 10.57 45.66
CA PRO A 122 3.57 11.93 45.78
C PRO A 122 2.60 12.20 44.63
N LEU A 123 1.42 12.67 45.00
CA LEU A 123 0.40 13.16 44.11
C LEU A 123 0.76 14.59 43.72
N ASN A 124 1.35 14.79 42.54
CA ASN A 124 1.53 16.14 42.00
C ASN A 124 0.20 16.65 41.40
N GLY A 125 -0.29 17.79 41.87
CA GLY A 125 -1.50 18.40 41.32
C GLY A 125 -2.08 19.49 42.21
N SER A 126 -2.96 20.31 41.65
CA SER A 126 -3.60 21.41 42.36
C SER A 126 -5.00 21.04 42.84
N VAL A 127 -5.31 21.39 44.09
CA VAL A 127 -6.61 21.13 44.72
C VAL A 127 -7.22 22.45 45.16
N LEU A 128 -8.46 22.71 44.74
CA LEU A 128 -9.28 23.78 45.33
C LEU A 128 -10.10 23.17 46.47
N TYR A 129 -9.91 23.63 47.70
CA TYR A 129 -10.70 23.20 48.85
C TYR A 129 -11.57 24.34 49.39
N VAL A 130 -12.89 24.15 49.32
CA VAL A 130 -13.89 25.13 49.76
C VAL A 130 -14.51 24.68 51.09
N GLU A 131 -14.21 25.42 52.16
CA GLU A 131 -14.58 25.08 53.54
C GLU A 131 -14.56 26.35 54.39
N ASP A 132 -15.62 26.64 55.16
CA ASP A 132 -15.70 27.85 55.97
C ASP A 132 -15.00 27.72 57.34
N SER A 133 -14.71 26.49 57.78
CA SER A 133 -13.97 26.22 59.01
C SER A 133 -12.45 26.28 58.80
N LEU A 134 -11.80 27.33 59.34
CA LEU A 134 -10.34 27.49 59.31
C LEU A 134 -9.57 26.27 59.88
N VAL A 135 -10.10 25.64 60.92
CA VAL A 135 -9.47 24.45 61.54
C VAL A 135 -9.47 23.28 60.57
N GLN A 136 -10.56 23.10 59.82
CA GLN A 136 -10.68 22.01 58.84
C GLN A 136 -9.86 22.30 57.59
N GLN A 137 -9.83 23.56 57.12
CA GLN A 137 -8.90 24.00 56.07
C GLN A 137 -7.45 23.62 56.41
N GLN A 138 -6.97 23.98 57.61
CA GLN A 138 -5.62 23.64 58.05
C GLN A 138 -5.38 22.13 58.11
N THR A 139 -6.34 21.38 58.62
CA THR A 139 -6.23 19.91 58.77
C THR A 139 -6.15 19.21 57.41
N VAL A 140 -7.09 19.48 56.51
CA VAL A 140 -7.15 18.86 55.18
C VAL A 140 -5.98 19.32 54.31
N SER A 141 -5.63 20.62 54.35
CA SER A 141 -4.46 21.15 53.64
C SER A 141 -3.17 20.46 54.08
N HIS A 142 -2.98 20.25 55.40
CA HIS A 142 -1.81 19.53 55.90
C HIS A 142 -1.79 18.06 55.45
N ILE A 143 -2.94 17.37 55.53
CA ILE A 143 -3.05 15.97 55.09
C ILE A 143 -2.70 15.83 53.60
N LEU A 144 -3.30 16.66 52.75
CA LEU A 144 -3.09 16.57 51.29
C LEU A 144 -1.72 17.09 50.87
N GLY A 145 -1.20 18.11 51.54
CA GLY A 145 0.18 18.58 51.36
C GLY A 145 1.22 17.50 51.72
N SER A 146 0.93 16.66 52.73
CA SER A 146 1.81 15.55 53.09
C SER A 146 1.97 14.47 52.00
N VAL A 147 1.03 14.42 51.04
CA VAL A 147 1.10 13.54 49.88
C VAL A 147 1.48 14.28 48.59
N GLY A 148 1.93 15.53 48.67
CA GLY A 148 2.51 16.28 47.54
C GLY A 148 1.55 17.16 46.74
N LEU A 149 0.30 17.35 47.19
CA LEU A 149 -0.69 18.18 46.51
C LEU A 149 -0.59 19.65 46.92
N ASP A 150 -0.75 20.55 45.94
CA ASP A 150 -0.83 21.99 46.16
C ASP A 150 -2.30 22.37 46.45
N VAL A 151 -2.61 22.66 47.71
CA VAL A 151 -3.99 22.93 48.15
C VAL A 151 -4.22 24.44 48.31
N LEU A 152 -5.16 24.99 47.54
CA LEU A 152 -5.71 26.33 47.75
C LEU A 152 -7.00 26.21 48.55
N CYS A 153 -7.00 26.77 49.77
CA CYS A 153 -8.21 26.83 50.61
C CYS A 153 -8.94 28.16 50.44
N VAL A 154 -10.26 28.12 50.37
CA VAL A 154 -11.14 29.30 50.32
C VAL A 154 -12.33 29.13 51.26
N ALA A 155 -12.83 30.24 51.80
CA ALA A 155 -13.78 30.22 52.92
C ALA A 155 -15.26 30.22 52.50
N SER A 156 -15.58 30.53 51.24
CA SER A 156 -16.98 30.55 50.76
C SER A 156 -17.12 29.95 49.36
N ALA A 157 -18.35 29.54 49.02
CA ALA A 157 -18.66 29.01 47.70
C ALA A 157 -18.51 30.04 46.58
N GLU A 158 -18.76 31.32 46.86
CA GLU A 158 -18.61 32.43 45.91
C GLU A 158 -17.13 32.64 45.56
N GLU A 159 -16.25 32.67 46.56
CA GLU A 159 -14.80 32.76 46.32
C GLU A 159 -14.31 31.50 45.60
N GLY A 160 -14.77 30.32 46.01
CA GLY A 160 -14.45 29.07 45.33
C GLY A 160 -14.87 29.08 43.87
N TRP A 161 -16.05 29.62 43.57
CA TRP A 161 -16.53 29.79 42.20
C TRP A 161 -15.63 30.73 41.38
N GLU A 162 -15.30 31.91 41.93
CA GLU A 162 -14.44 32.88 41.27
C GLU A 162 -13.05 32.29 40.97
N ARG A 163 -12.42 31.63 41.96
CA ARG A 163 -11.12 30.99 41.80
C ARG A 163 -11.15 29.87 40.77
N PHE A 164 -12.24 29.11 40.74
CA PHE A 164 -12.45 28.04 39.76
C PHE A 164 -12.61 28.57 38.34
N GLN A 165 -13.24 29.74 38.15
CA GLN A 165 -13.35 30.34 36.81
C GLN A 165 -12.02 30.88 36.28
N GLN A 166 -11.10 31.24 37.17
CA GLN A 166 -9.82 31.87 36.82
C GLN A 166 -8.66 30.88 36.67
N ASN A 167 -8.78 29.66 37.21
CA ASN A 167 -7.68 28.69 37.30
C ASN A 167 -8.17 27.26 37.08
N THR A 168 -7.28 26.39 36.61
CA THR A 168 -7.54 24.96 36.49
C THR A 168 -7.08 24.19 37.73
N TYR A 169 -7.86 23.17 38.10
CA TYR A 169 -7.57 22.31 39.25
C TYR A 169 -7.65 20.83 38.87
N ASP A 170 -6.90 20.00 39.59
CA ASP A 170 -6.94 18.55 39.47
C ASP A 170 -8.03 17.90 40.29
N LEU A 171 -8.46 18.58 41.36
CA LEU A 171 -9.54 18.15 42.21
C LEU A 171 -10.20 19.37 42.86
N LEU A 172 -11.53 19.35 42.94
CA LEU A 172 -12.31 20.25 43.78
C LEU A 172 -12.81 19.48 45.00
N ILE A 173 -12.44 19.92 46.20
CA ILE A 173 -13.00 19.43 47.45
C ILE A 173 -13.95 20.51 47.97
N VAL A 174 -15.18 20.15 48.34
CA VAL A 174 -16.20 21.13 48.72
C VAL A 174 -16.99 20.65 49.92
N ASP A 175 -17.07 21.46 50.97
CA ASP A 175 -18.06 21.23 52.02
C ASP A 175 -19.47 21.43 51.46
N VAL A 176 -20.34 20.47 51.72
CA VAL A 176 -21.75 20.53 51.31
C VAL A 176 -22.48 21.65 52.04
N VAL A 177 -22.10 21.90 53.30
CA VAL A 177 -22.73 22.91 54.16
C VAL A 177 -21.78 24.07 54.35
N LEU A 178 -21.97 25.14 53.58
CA LEU A 178 -21.18 26.36 53.68
C LEU A 178 -22.04 27.50 54.20
N THR A 179 -21.45 28.38 55.00
CA THR A 179 -22.04 29.68 55.36
C THR A 179 -21.92 30.66 54.19
N GLY A 180 -23.01 31.31 53.81
CA GLY A 180 -23.07 32.21 52.65
C GLY A 180 -24.37 32.12 51.86
N ASP A 181 -24.47 32.88 50.75
CA ASP A 181 -25.63 32.90 49.87
C ASP A 181 -25.65 31.71 48.90
N MET A 182 -24.48 31.17 48.58
CA MET A 182 -24.30 29.97 47.75
C MET A 182 -23.88 28.77 48.61
N SER A 183 -24.64 27.68 48.51
CA SER A 183 -24.27 26.40 49.16
C SER A 183 -23.23 25.64 48.33
N GLY A 184 -22.49 24.71 48.97
CA GLY A 184 -21.55 23.84 48.27
C GLY A 184 -22.21 23.02 47.15
N ILE A 185 -23.45 22.57 47.35
CA ILE A 185 -24.23 21.88 46.31
C ILE A 185 -24.45 22.78 45.08
N ARG A 186 -24.72 24.09 45.28
CA ARG A 186 -24.86 25.02 44.15
C ARG A 186 -23.54 25.19 43.41
N LEU A 187 -22.41 25.26 44.13
CA LEU A 187 -21.08 25.33 43.52
C LEU A 187 -20.82 24.11 42.63
N VAL A 188 -21.09 22.89 43.12
CA VAL A 188 -20.94 21.65 42.32
C VAL A 188 -21.74 21.73 41.01
N ASN A 189 -23.00 22.17 41.07
CA ASN A 189 -23.84 22.30 39.88
C ASN A 189 -23.30 23.37 38.91
N ASN A 190 -22.75 24.48 39.42
CA ASN A 190 -22.16 25.53 38.59
C ASN A 190 -20.92 25.03 37.85
N VAL A 191 -20.06 24.26 38.53
CA VAL A 191 -18.87 23.62 37.92
C VAL A 191 -19.28 22.67 36.82
N ARG A 192 -20.27 21.80 37.05
CA ARG A 192 -20.75 20.82 36.05
C ARG A 192 -21.47 21.44 34.86
N ARG A 193 -21.87 22.71 34.94
CA ARG A 193 -22.42 23.47 33.80
C ARG A 193 -21.34 24.06 32.90
N GLN A 194 -20.08 24.01 33.27
CA GLN A 194 -18.97 24.41 32.40
C GLN A 194 -18.76 23.35 31.30
N CYS A 195 -18.25 23.79 30.14
CA CYS A 195 -17.98 22.90 29.01
C CYS A 195 -16.51 22.42 29.03
N GLY A 196 -16.30 21.20 28.52
CA GLY A 196 -14.96 20.62 28.33
C GLY A 196 -14.28 20.20 29.64
N ASP A 197 -12.95 20.06 29.59
CA ASP A 197 -12.13 19.55 30.71
C ASP A 197 -12.31 20.36 32.01
N HIS A 198 -12.68 21.63 31.89
CA HIS A 198 -12.95 22.50 33.03
C HIS A 198 -14.23 22.11 33.81
N GLY A 199 -15.24 21.56 33.13
CA GLY A 199 -16.47 21.05 33.76
C GLY A 199 -16.36 19.62 34.26
N ASP A 200 -15.37 18.86 33.76
CA ASP A 200 -15.13 17.44 34.07
C ASP A 200 -14.22 17.22 35.30
N VAL A 201 -13.77 18.30 35.97
CA VAL A 201 -12.89 18.19 37.15
C VAL A 201 -13.49 17.22 38.20
N PRO A 202 -12.71 16.30 38.77
CA PRO A 202 -13.20 15.47 39.86
C PRO A 202 -13.64 16.35 41.04
N ILE A 203 -14.78 16.00 41.65
CA ILE A 203 -15.34 16.70 42.80
C ILE A 203 -15.50 15.72 43.97
N LEU A 204 -14.87 16.02 45.11
CA LEU A 204 -15.04 15.31 46.37
C LEU A 204 -15.87 16.16 47.34
N ALA A 205 -17.07 15.71 47.68
CA ALA A 205 -17.91 16.39 48.65
C ALA A 205 -17.51 16.03 50.09
N VAL A 206 -17.40 17.00 50.99
CA VAL A 206 -17.18 16.75 52.42
C VAL A 206 -18.51 17.00 53.14
N SER A 207 -18.99 16.06 53.95
CA SER A 207 -20.30 16.17 54.59
C SER A 207 -20.29 15.70 56.04
N ALA A 208 -21.06 16.38 56.90
CA ALA A 208 -21.33 15.92 58.26
C ALA A 208 -22.37 14.78 58.33
N TYR A 209 -23.04 14.46 57.21
CA TYR A 209 -24.11 13.46 57.15
C TYR A 209 -23.60 12.14 56.58
N ASP A 210 -23.83 11.04 57.28
CA ASP A 210 -23.56 9.67 56.80
C ASP A 210 -24.84 8.95 56.30
N GLU A 211 -25.91 9.70 56.04
CA GLU A 211 -27.17 9.14 55.55
C GLU A 211 -27.08 8.74 54.06
N PRO A 212 -27.48 7.52 53.67
CA PRO A 212 -27.41 7.05 52.28
C PRO A 212 -28.16 7.93 51.27
N SER A 213 -29.31 8.48 51.65
CA SER A 213 -30.14 9.34 50.78
C SER A 213 -29.42 10.61 50.35
N ARG A 214 -28.70 11.27 51.28
CA ARG A 214 -27.92 12.48 50.99
C ARG A 214 -26.67 12.20 50.18
N ARG A 215 -26.02 11.05 50.41
CA ARG A 215 -24.88 10.59 49.60
C ARG A 215 -25.29 10.38 48.14
N ILE A 216 -26.42 9.74 47.90
CA ILE A 216 -26.97 9.53 46.55
C ILE A 216 -27.33 10.88 45.89
N GLU A 217 -27.89 11.83 46.65
CA GLU A 217 -28.19 13.16 46.11
C GLU A 217 -26.91 13.88 45.63
N LEU A 218 -25.83 13.86 46.42
CA LEU A 218 -24.57 14.53 46.04
C LEU A 218 -23.97 13.96 44.75
N LEU A 219 -23.98 12.63 44.60
CA LEU A 219 -23.51 11.96 43.38
C LEU A 219 -24.38 12.33 42.17
N ASN A 220 -25.72 12.33 42.33
CA ASN A 220 -26.65 12.73 41.27
C ASN A 220 -26.52 14.21 40.86
N ARG A 221 -25.99 15.06 41.74
CA ARG A 221 -25.68 16.48 41.46
C ARG A 221 -24.31 16.67 40.81
N GLY A 222 -23.54 15.61 40.62
CA GLY A 222 -22.28 15.61 39.89
C GLY A 222 -21.02 15.56 40.74
N ALA A 223 -21.11 15.38 42.06
CA ALA A 223 -19.94 14.97 42.85
C ALA A 223 -19.49 13.56 42.41
N ASN A 224 -18.18 13.31 42.36
CA ASN A 224 -17.64 12.01 41.97
C ASN A 224 -17.54 11.06 43.16
N ASP A 225 -17.29 11.60 44.35
CA ASP A 225 -17.25 10.85 45.60
C ASP A 225 -17.52 11.80 46.79
N TYR A 226 -17.54 11.27 48.01
CA TYR A 226 -17.63 12.08 49.23
C TYR A 226 -16.78 11.52 50.39
N VAL A 227 -16.54 12.33 51.42
CA VAL A 227 -15.94 11.95 52.70
C VAL A 227 -16.80 12.49 53.85
N CYS A 228 -17.00 11.68 54.89
CA CYS A 228 -17.75 12.07 56.08
C CYS A 228 -16.86 12.79 57.11
N LYS A 229 -17.42 13.78 57.82
CA LYS A 229 -16.76 14.43 58.98
C LYS A 229 -16.94 13.56 60.24
N PRO A 230 -15.92 13.39 61.10
CA PRO A 230 -14.57 13.96 61.00
C PRO A 230 -13.74 13.30 59.89
N VAL A 231 -13.01 14.11 59.13
CA VAL A 231 -12.21 13.65 57.99
C VAL A 231 -11.04 12.81 58.50
N LEU A 232 -11.04 11.52 58.15
CA LEU A 232 -9.95 10.61 58.47
C LEU A 232 -8.86 10.68 57.39
N GLN A 233 -7.60 10.79 57.81
CA GLN A 233 -6.45 10.96 56.90
C GLN A 233 -6.37 9.85 55.85
N ASP A 234 -6.42 8.58 56.25
CA ASP A 234 -6.26 7.46 55.33
C ASP A 234 -7.41 7.35 54.33
N GLU A 235 -8.63 7.66 54.77
CA GLU A 235 -9.81 7.67 53.91
C GLU A 235 -9.72 8.80 52.89
N LEU A 236 -9.42 10.02 53.33
CA LEU A 236 -9.27 11.17 52.45
C LEU A 236 -8.20 10.91 51.40
N ILE A 237 -7.02 10.44 51.80
CA ILE A 237 -5.92 10.13 50.88
C ILE A 237 -6.35 9.07 49.86
N ALA A 238 -7.02 8.00 50.31
CA ALA A 238 -7.46 6.93 49.40
C ALA A 238 -8.47 7.44 48.35
N ARG A 239 -9.43 8.28 48.77
CA ARG A 239 -10.44 8.88 47.89
C ARG A 239 -9.81 9.82 46.87
N VAL A 240 -8.96 10.72 47.34
CA VAL A 240 -8.25 11.70 46.50
C VAL A 240 -7.36 11.01 45.48
N ARG A 241 -6.61 9.97 45.88
CA ARG A 241 -5.82 9.15 44.95
C ARG A 241 -6.66 8.50 43.86
N GLY A 242 -7.79 7.92 44.23
CA GLY A 242 -8.71 7.31 43.27
C GLY A 242 -9.19 8.31 42.22
N LEU A 243 -9.63 9.49 42.67
CA LEU A 243 -10.17 10.53 41.80
C LEU A 243 -9.11 11.13 40.87
N ILE A 244 -7.92 11.47 41.39
CA ILE A 244 -6.83 12.02 40.58
C ILE A 244 -6.29 10.96 39.60
N GLY A 245 -6.18 9.70 40.04
CA GLY A 245 -5.77 8.59 39.18
C GLY A 245 -6.76 8.36 38.03
N GLN A 246 -8.07 8.40 38.31
CA GLN A 246 -9.11 8.28 37.30
C GLN A 246 -9.04 9.42 36.26
N LYS A 247 -8.85 10.67 36.70
CA LYS A 247 -8.67 11.83 35.81
C LYS A 247 -7.49 11.61 34.86
N ARG A 248 -6.32 11.28 35.41
CA ARG A 248 -5.10 11.06 34.61
C ARG A 248 -5.27 9.93 33.58
N LEU A 249 -5.93 8.83 33.96
CA LEU A 249 -6.21 7.74 33.03
C LEU A 249 -7.10 8.19 31.87
N LEU A 250 -8.15 8.95 32.16
CA LEU A 250 -9.04 9.50 31.13
C LEU A 250 -8.29 10.47 30.19
N GLU A 251 -7.44 11.34 30.73
CA GLU A 251 -6.59 12.24 29.93
C GLU A 251 -5.61 11.48 29.05
N GLN A 252 -4.99 10.41 29.58
CA GLN A 252 -4.10 9.55 28.82
C GLN A 252 -4.83 8.86 27.65
N VAL A 253 -5.99 8.25 27.92
CA VAL A 253 -6.81 7.60 26.88
C VAL A 253 -7.24 8.61 25.81
N ARG A 254 -7.66 9.82 26.20
CA ARG A 254 -8.01 10.89 25.24
C ARG A 254 -6.81 11.30 24.37
N SER A 255 -5.62 11.43 24.97
CA SER A 255 -4.39 11.76 24.25
C SER A 255 -3.97 10.68 23.26
N GLU A 256 -4.01 9.42 23.67
CA GLU A 256 -3.72 8.26 22.82
C GLU A 256 -4.71 8.16 21.65
N GLN A 257 -6.01 8.40 21.91
CA GLN A 257 -7.04 8.47 20.87
C GLN A 257 -6.79 9.62 19.90
N ALA A 258 -6.46 10.81 20.38
CA ALA A 258 -6.16 11.97 19.53
C ALA A 258 -4.93 11.73 18.64
N GLN A 259 -3.86 11.14 19.19
CA GLN A 259 -2.67 10.74 18.42
C GLN A 259 -3.00 9.67 17.38
N THR A 260 -3.83 8.70 17.74
CA THR A 260 -4.26 7.63 16.85
C THR A 260 -5.12 8.17 15.70
N LEU A 261 -6.06 9.07 15.99
CA LEU A 261 -6.86 9.77 14.97
C LEU A 261 -5.97 10.60 14.03
N HIS A 262 -5.00 11.33 14.56
CA HIS A 262 -4.04 12.08 13.76
C HIS A 262 -3.18 11.16 12.88
N ARG A 263 -2.76 9.99 13.38
CA ARG A 263 -2.07 8.98 12.57
C ARG A 263 -2.94 8.47 11.43
N PHE A 264 -4.20 8.13 11.68
CA PHE A 264 -5.13 7.68 10.63
C PHE A 264 -5.48 8.77 9.61
N GLU A 265 -5.46 10.04 10.02
CA GLU A 265 -5.78 11.15 9.13
C GLU A 265 -4.67 11.43 8.11
N PHE A 266 -3.39 11.22 8.46
CA PHE A 266 -2.25 11.66 7.65
C PHE A 266 -1.26 10.57 7.25
N LEU A 267 -1.36 9.35 7.77
CA LEU A 267 -0.48 8.23 7.43
C LEU A 267 -1.25 7.07 6.81
N ASP A 268 -0.58 6.34 5.93
CA ASP A 268 -1.05 5.08 5.37
C ASP A 268 -0.84 3.94 6.38
N SER A 269 -1.85 3.09 6.56
CA SER A 269 -1.85 2.06 7.61
C SER A 269 -0.91 0.89 7.30
N ALA A 270 -0.65 0.60 6.03
CA ALA A 270 0.22 -0.50 5.62
C ALA A 270 1.70 -0.13 5.70
N THR A 271 2.05 1.10 5.31
CA THR A 271 3.44 1.53 5.12
C THR A 271 3.96 2.53 6.16
N GLU A 272 3.07 3.12 6.96
CA GLU A 272 3.33 4.25 7.88
C GLU A 272 3.90 5.50 7.19
N LEU A 273 3.85 5.57 5.86
CA LEU A 273 4.22 6.76 5.09
C LEU A 273 3.10 7.81 5.14
N PRO A 274 3.42 9.09 4.93
CA PRO A 274 2.44 10.12 4.59
C PRO A 274 1.42 9.60 3.57
N ASN A 275 0.13 9.76 3.85
CA ASN A 275 -0.93 9.39 2.92
C ASN A 275 -1.14 10.48 1.87
N ARG A 276 -2.08 10.24 0.93
CA ARG A 276 -2.45 11.19 -0.12
C ARG A 276 -2.81 12.60 0.42
N LYS A 277 -3.48 12.70 1.57
CA LYS A 277 -3.86 14.00 2.17
C LYS A 277 -2.62 14.78 2.60
N MET A 278 -1.69 14.12 3.29
CA MET A 278 -0.43 14.73 3.73
C MET A 278 0.48 15.08 2.54
N LEU A 279 0.53 14.23 1.51
CA LEU A 279 1.27 14.53 0.28
C LEU A 279 0.84 15.84 -0.38
N LEU A 280 -0.47 16.08 -0.48
CA LEU A 280 -0.98 17.31 -1.09
C LEU A 280 -0.55 18.57 -0.32
N GLN A 281 -0.48 18.49 1.00
CA GLN A 281 0.05 19.58 1.83
C GLN A 281 1.56 19.79 1.63
N ILE A 282 2.33 18.69 1.54
CA ILE A 282 3.77 18.74 1.25
C ILE A 282 4.01 19.38 -0.12
N LEU A 283 3.27 18.95 -1.16
CA LEU A 283 3.37 19.51 -2.50
C LEU A 283 3.06 21.01 -2.51
N GLU A 284 1.97 21.43 -1.85
CA GLU A 284 1.58 22.84 -1.80
C GLU A 284 2.66 23.71 -1.14
N GLN A 285 3.26 23.24 -0.04
CA GLN A 285 4.36 23.92 0.63
C GLN A 285 5.62 24.00 -0.24
N GLU A 286 6.02 22.89 -0.85
CA GLU A 286 7.23 22.83 -1.68
C GLU A 286 7.08 23.64 -2.96
N MET A 287 5.89 23.67 -3.58
CA MET A 287 5.59 24.53 -4.72
C MET A 287 5.74 26.02 -4.35
N ALA A 288 5.21 26.43 -3.20
CA ALA A 288 5.34 27.82 -2.73
C ALA A 288 6.82 28.21 -2.50
N ARG A 289 7.63 27.29 -1.94
CA ARG A 289 9.07 27.52 -1.76
C ARG A 289 9.81 27.58 -3.08
N ALA A 290 9.54 26.66 -4.00
CA ALA A 290 10.18 26.58 -5.30
C ALA A 290 9.96 27.86 -6.13
N VAL A 291 8.73 28.41 -6.11
CA VAL A 291 8.42 29.71 -6.73
C VAL A 291 9.19 30.84 -6.06
N LYS A 292 9.20 30.89 -4.73
CA LYS A 292 9.85 31.98 -3.96
C LYS A 292 11.36 32.00 -4.16
N HIS A 293 11.99 30.84 -4.20
CA HIS A 293 13.44 30.67 -4.22
C HIS A 293 14.00 30.36 -5.61
N LYS A 294 13.14 30.28 -6.64
CA LYS A 294 13.49 30.13 -8.06
C LYS A 294 14.29 28.86 -8.37
N TYR A 295 13.83 27.72 -7.87
CA TYR A 295 14.34 26.41 -8.24
C TYR A 295 13.21 25.51 -8.74
N PHE A 296 13.57 24.44 -9.42
CA PHE A 296 12.71 23.33 -9.78
C PHE A 296 12.77 22.24 -8.71
N SER A 297 11.61 21.67 -8.45
CA SER A 297 11.35 20.44 -7.70
C SER A 297 10.65 19.45 -8.62
N ALA A 298 10.49 18.20 -8.16
CA ALA A 298 9.81 17.18 -8.95
C ALA A 298 8.89 16.29 -8.13
N LEU A 299 7.87 15.75 -8.78
CA LEU A 299 7.07 14.64 -8.29
C LEU A 299 7.38 13.40 -9.14
N LEU A 300 7.78 12.32 -8.48
CA LEU A 300 7.92 10.99 -9.07
C LEU A 300 6.77 10.13 -8.56
N TYR A 301 5.83 9.78 -9.44
CA TYR A 301 4.79 8.78 -9.20
C TYR A 301 5.37 7.40 -9.48
N VAL A 302 5.24 6.47 -8.55
CA VAL A 302 5.87 5.14 -8.61
C VAL A 302 4.82 4.08 -8.29
N ASP A 303 4.64 3.12 -9.18
CA ASP A 303 3.68 2.02 -9.04
C ASP A 303 4.39 0.66 -9.23
N LEU A 304 3.95 -0.35 -8.49
CA LEU A 304 4.49 -1.71 -8.57
C LEU A 304 3.82 -2.51 -9.68
N ASP A 305 4.61 -2.98 -10.64
CA ASP A 305 4.07 -3.76 -11.75
C ASP A 305 3.59 -5.14 -11.27
N SER A 306 2.40 -5.54 -11.74
CA SER A 306 1.79 -6.85 -11.47
C SER A 306 1.52 -7.18 -9.99
N PHE A 307 1.40 -6.18 -9.10
CA PHE A 307 1.13 -6.41 -7.68
C PHE A 307 -0.14 -7.24 -7.42
N ARG A 308 -1.19 -7.03 -8.22
CA ARG A 308 -2.41 -7.85 -8.16
C ARG A 308 -2.14 -9.34 -8.38
N ALA A 309 -1.30 -9.68 -9.35
CA ALA A 309 -0.93 -11.08 -9.62
C ALA A 309 -0.14 -11.69 -8.45
N ILE A 310 0.68 -10.89 -7.75
CA ILE A 310 1.36 -11.31 -6.52
C ILE A 310 0.34 -11.63 -5.43
N ASN A 311 -0.65 -10.76 -5.21
CA ASN A 311 -1.73 -11.01 -4.25
C ASN A 311 -2.54 -12.27 -4.59
N ASP A 312 -2.91 -12.44 -5.85
CA ASP A 312 -3.70 -13.58 -6.32
C ASP A 312 -2.94 -14.90 -6.21
N THR A 313 -1.61 -14.87 -6.37
CA THR A 313 -0.76 -16.08 -6.37
C THR A 313 -0.22 -16.42 -4.98
N MET A 314 0.16 -15.42 -4.18
CA MET A 314 0.90 -15.58 -2.93
C MET A 314 0.13 -15.15 -1.67
N GLY A 315 -1.04 -14.53 -1.84
CA GLY A 315 -1.91 -14.08 -0.78
C GLY A 315 -1.59 -12.68 -0.26
N TYR A 316 -2.60 -12.02 0.32
CA TYR A 316 -2.53 -10.63 0.80
C TYR A 316 -1.45 -10.38 1.86
N GLN A 317 -1.14 -11.37 2.72
CA GLN A 317 -0.08 -11.23 3.71
C GLN A 317 1.31 -10.97 3.09
N VAL A 318 1.60 -11.65 1.96
CA VAL A 318 2.84 -11.45 1.21
C VAL A 318 2.81 -10.10 0.49
N GLY A 319 1.65 -9.70 -0.05
CA GLY A 319 1.45 -8.37 -0.62
C GLY A 319 1.73 -7.24 0.37
N ASP A 320 1.12 -7.29 1.56
CA ASP A 320 1.31 -6.27 2.60
C ASP A 320 2.77 -6.19 3.08
N ALA A 321 3.45 -7.34 3.16
CA ALA A 321 4.87 -7.39 3.49
C ALA A 321 5.74 -6.80 2.37
N LEU A 322 5.36 -7.02 1.10
CA LEU A 322 6.03 -6.43 -0.06
C LEU A 322 5.90 -4.90 -0.04
N LEU A 323 4.68 -4.37 0.16
CA LEU A 323 4.44 -2.92 0.26
C LEU A 323 5.33 -2.26 1.33
N ARG A 324 5.43 -2.88 2.51
CA ARG A 324 6.31 -2.39 3.59
C ARG A 324 7.79 -2.41 3.19
N LYS A 325 8.27 -3.47 2.54
CA LYS A 325 9.68 -3.56 2.12
C LYS A 325 10.00 -2.63 0.95
N VAL A 326 9.07 -2.40 0.03
CA VAL A 326 9.21 -1.41 -1.05
C VAL A 326 9.31 -0.02 -0.44
N ALA A 327 8.41 0.37 0.46
CA ALA A 327 8.46 1.64 1.18
C ALA A 327 9.81 1.87 1.87
N GLN A 328 10.32 0.86 2.60
CA GLN A 328 11.64 0.92 3.24
C GLN A 328 12.78 1.08 2.25
N ARG A 329 12.69 0.45 1.07
CA ARG A 329 13.72 0.53 0.04
C ARG A 329 13.72 1.90 -0.65
N LEU A 330 12.55 2.44 -0.97
CA LEU A 330 12.38 3.80 -1.50
C LEU A 330 12.87 4.86 -0.50
N ALA A 331 12.59 4.67 0.80
CA ALA A 331 13.04 5.59 1.86
C ALA A 331 14.57 5.68 2.01
N ARG A 332 15.33 4.70 1.48
CA ARG A 332 16.80 4.75 1.47
C ARG A 332 17.38 5.50 0.26
N ILE A 333 16.58 5.73 -0.78
CA ILE A 333 16.98 6.43 -2.00
C ILE A 333 16.82 7.94 -1.81
N LYS A 334 15.76 8.34 -1.10
CA LYS A 334 15.44 9.76 -0.88
C LYS A 334 16.50 10.47 -0.02
N ARG A 335 16.70 11.77 -0.25
CA ARG A 335 17.50 12.64 0.63
C ARG A 335 16.70 13.06 1.87
N ARG A 336 17.30 13.86 2.73
CA ARG A 336 16.63 14.32 3.96
C ARG A 336 15.51 15.31 3.66
N GLU A 337 15.73 16.16 2.67
CA GLU A 337 14.83 17.18 2.14
C GLU A 337 13.69 16.61 1.28
N ASP A 338 13.90 15.43 0.69
CA ASP A 338 12.90 14.76 -0.14
C ASP A 338 11.82 14.08 0.73
N SER A 339 10.59 14.01 0.22
CA SER A 339 9.44 13.42 0.92
C SER A 339 8.88 12.24 0.18
N LEU A 340 8.61 11.13 0.89
CA LEU A 340 8.01 9.92 0.33
C LEU A 340 6.62 9.73 0.94
N ALA A 341 5.63 9.40 0.11
CA ALA A 341 4.24 9.18 0.50
C ALA A 341 3.70 7.89 -0.13
N SER A 342 2.70 7.29 0.52
CA SER A 342 1.89 6.20 -0.02
C SER A 342 0.54 6.77 -0.46
N LEU A 343 0.13 6.48 -1.69
CA LEU A 343 -1.16 6.91 -2.25
C LEU A 343 -2.27 5.88 -2.00
N GLY A 344 -1.89 4.70 -1.53
CA GLY A 344 -2.76 3.55 -1.27
C GLY A 344 -2.46 2.40 -2.23
N GLY A 345 -2.59 1.16 -1.75
CA GLY A 345 -2.26 -0.02 -2.56
C GLY A 345 -0.78 -0.09 -2.91
N ASP A 346 -0.48 -0.22 -4.20
CA ASP A 346 0.83 -0.31 -4.84
C ASP A 346 1.43 1.05 -5.27
N ASP A 347 0.72 2.15 -5.02
CA ASP A 347 1.10 3.49 -5.48
C ASP A 347 1.90 4.29 -4.43
N TYR A 348 3.01 4.87 -4.86
CA TYR A 348 3.89 5.74 -4.08
C TYR A 348 4.17 7.06 -4.80
N ALA A 349 4.49 8.09 -4.02
CA ALA A 349 4.88 9.39 -4.51
C ALA A 349 6.16 9.87 -3.83
N LEU A 350 7.19 10.19 -4.60
CA LEU A 350 8.43 10.79 -4.12
C LEU A 350 8.51 12.24 -4.60
N VAL A 351 8.51 13.18 -3.65
CA VAL A 351 8.72 14.61 -3.91
C VAL A 351 10.21 14.91 -3.74
N LEU A 352 10.84 15.33 -4.83
CA LEU A 352 12.23 15.77 -4.86
C LEU A 352 12.27 17.29 -4.70
N SER A 353 12.88 17.75 -3.61
CA SER A 353 12.95 19.18 -3.27
C SER A 353 14.26 19.81 -3.73
N GLU A 354 14.22 21.10 -4.07
CA GLU A 354 15.42 21.94 -4.27
C GLU A 354 16.45 21.33 -5.23
N ILE A 355 16.04 21.01 -6.47
CA ILE A 355 16.88 20.27 -7.42
C ILE A 355 17.88 21.20 -8.12
N SER A 356 17.38 22.17 -8.89
CA SER A 356 18.20 23.11 -9.68
C SER A 356 17.34 24.28 -10.15
N ASP A 357 17.94 25.44 -10.40
CA ASP A 357 17.33 26.58 -11.11
C ASP A 357 17.27 26.38 -12.63
N ASP A 358 17.98 25.38 -13.16
CA ASP A 358 17.94 24.96 -14.55
C ASP A 358 17.01 23.74 -14.73
N GLY A 359 16.00 23.87 -15.58
CA GLY A 359 15.00 22.82 -15.82
C GLY A 359 15.55 21.57 -16.49
N GLN A 360 16.59 21.68 -17.32
CA GLN A 360 17.22 20.54 -17.97
C GLN A 360 18.07 19.74 -16.96
N LEU A 361 18.86 20.43 -16.14
CA LEU A 361 19.61 19.79 -15.04
C LEU A 361 18.67 19.13 -14.04
N ALA A 362 17.53 19.77 -13.73
CA ALA A 362 16.51 19.18 -12.87
C ALA A 362 15.90 17.91 -13.49
N ALA A 363 15.64 17.91 -14.81
CA ALA A 363 15.15 16.74 -15.53
C ALA A 363 16.16 15.58 -15.51
N ASP A 364 17.44 15.87 -15.76
CA ASP A 364 18.51 14.86 -15.74
C ASP A 364 18.68 14.24 -14.35
N TYR A 365 18.62 15.06 -13.29
CA TYR A 365 18.62 14.58 -11.91
C TYR A 365 17.45 13.62 -11.63
N CYS A 366 16.23 13.99 -12.03
CA CYS A 366 15.05 13.15 -11.84
C CYS A 366 15.16 11.81 -12.58
N ARG A 367 15.70 11.78 -13.80
CA ARG A 367 16.00 10.52 -14.52
C ARG A 367 16.95 9.64 -13.73
N GLY A 368 17.99 10.24 -13.16
CA GLY A 368 18.95 9.52 -12.31
C GLY A 368 18.29 8.90 -11.08
N VAL A 369 17.37 9.61 -10.42
CA VAL A 369 16.61 9.07 -9.28
C VAL A 369 15.64 7.96 -9.71
N ALA A 370 14.94 8.12 -10.84
CA ALA A 370 14.03 7.10 -11.36
C ALA A 370 14.77 5.79 -11.71
N ASP A 371 15.95 5.87 -12.33
CA ASP A 371 16.82 4.71 -12.61
C ASP A 371 17.29 4.03 -11.31
N GLN A 372 17.63 4.81 -10.27
CA GLN A 372 17.95 4.26 -8.95
C GLN A 372 16.77 3.51 -8.32
N ILE A 373 15.56 4.06 -8.43
CA ILE A 373 14.32 3.42 -7.96
C ILE A 373 14.10 2.09 -8.68
N GLN A 374 14.17 2.07 -10.01
CA GLN A 374 13.99 0.85 -10.80
C GLN A 374 15.02 -0.23 -10.43
N LYS A 375 16.31 0.14 -10.37
CA LYS A 375 17.39 -0.79 -9.98
C LYS A 375 17.25 -1.29 -8.56
N ALA A 376 16.77 -0.47 -7.64
CA ALA A 376 16.56 -0.86 -6.26
C ALA A 376 15.40 -1.84 -6.15
N VAL A 377 14.26 -1.56 -6.79
CA VAL A 377 13.05 -2.42 -6.67
C VAL A 377 13.20 -3.73 -7.45
N ALA A 378 13.90 -3.75 -8.58
CA ALA A 378 14.17 -4.97 -9.34
C ALA A 378 14.97 -6.03 -8.55
N ARG A 379 15.64 -5.66 -7.45
CA ARG A 379 16.29 -6.64 -6.57
C ARG A 379 15.22 -7.48 -5.85
N PRO A 380 15.39 -8.82 -5.75
CA PRO A 380 14.39 -9.67 -5.10
C PRO A 380 14.10 -9.24 -3.66
N PHE A 381 12.85 -9.44 -3.23
CA PHE A 381 12.42 -9.24 -1.85
C PHE A 381 12.28 -10.60 -1.17
N GLU A 382 13.02 -10.82 -0.08
CA GLU A 382 12.85 -12.00 0.75
C GLU A 382 11.71 -11.76 1.75
N ILE A 383 10.62 -12.52 1.62
CA ILE A 383 9.41 -12.42 2.44
C ILE A 383 9.02 -13.84 2.87
N ASP A 384 9.03 -14.12 4.17
CA ASP A 384 8.71 -15.44 4.75
C ASP A 384 9.47 -16.61 4.08
N GLY A 385 10.75 -16.40 3.78
CA GLY A 385 11.62 -17.38 3.11
C GLY A 385 11.38 -17.55 1.61
N LYS A 386 10.51 -16.76 1.00
CA LYS A 386 10.26 -16.72 -0.45
C LYS A 386 10.93 -15.50 -1.08
N LEU A 387 11.43 -15.66 -2.31
CA LEU A 387 11.92 -14.55 -3.13
C LEU A 387 10.81 -14.04 -4.04
N VAL A 388 10.43 -12.78 -3.84
CA VAL A 388 9.41 -12.08 -4.63
C VAL A 388 10.11 -11.11 -5.57
N HIS A 389 9.76 -11.20 -6.85
CA HIS A 389 10.27 -10.32 -7.90
C HIS A 389 9.16 -9.37 -8.34
N THR A 390 9.48 -8.10 -8.45
CA THR A 390 8.59 -7.07 -8.97
C THR A 390 9.43 -5.97 -9.62
N GLU A 391 8.80 -5.21 -10.50
CA GLU A 391 9.37 -4.08 -11.21
C GLU A 391 8.53 -2.85 -10.88
N VAL A 392 9.01 -1.67 -11.27
CA VAL A 392 8.29 -0.41 -11.05
C VAL A 392 8.24 0.41 -12.31
N THR A 393 7.09 1.06 -12.48
CA THR A 393 6.88 2.09 -13.50
C THR A 393 6.88 3.46 -12.83
N VAL A 394 7.57 4.44 -13.45
CA VAL A 394 7.76 5.78 -12.86
C VAL A 394 7.27 6.88 -13.80
N GLY A 395 6.32 7.70 -13.31
CA GLY A 395 5.88 8.95 -13.93
C GLY A 395 6.54 10.16 -13.26
N MET A 396 6.99 11.15 -14.02
CA MET A 396 7.73 12.29 -13.46
C MET A 396 7.14 13.64 -13.89
N VAL A 397 7.07 14.60 -12.98
CA VAL A 397 6.65 15.98 -13.26
C VAL A 397 7.65 16.94 -12.62
N LEU A 398 8.13 17.92 -13.39
CA LEU A 398 8.87 19.06 -12.85
C LEU A 398 7.90 20.19 -12.51
N PHE A 399 8.15 20.87 -11.39
CA PHE A 399 7.40 22.05 -10.97
C PHE A 399 8.35 23.06 -10.30
N PRO A 400 8.01 24.35 -10.23
CA PRO A 400 6.73 24.98 -10.60
C PRO A 400 6.59 25.15 -12.12
N VAL A 401 5.43 24.78 -12.66
CA VAL A 401 4.95 25.23 -13.98
C VAL A 401 3.87 26.28 -13.71
N HIS A 402 3.89 27.40 -14.45
CA HIS A 402 3.01 28.54 -14.20
C HIS A 402 1.54 28.14 -13.90
N GLN A 403 1.01 28.61 -12.76
CA GLN A 403 -0.40 28.45 -12.35
C GLN A 403 -0.89 27.01 -12.13
N THR A 404 0.00 26.12 -11.69
CA THR A 404 -0.36 24.71 -11.40
C THR A 404 -0.70 24.55 -9.91
N SER A 405 -1.74 23.79 -9.58
CA SER A 405 -2.09 23.43 -8.18
C SER A 405 -1.41 22.11 -7.76
N SER A 406 -1.33 21.82 -6.46
CA SER A 406 -0.76 20.55 -5.96
C SER A 406 -1.53 19.32 -6.47
N LEU A 407 -2.86 19.43 -6.57
CA LEU A 407 -3.71 18.39 -7.15
C LEU A 407 -3.39 18.15 -8.63
N GLU A 408 -3.13 19.23 -9.37
CA GLU A 408 -2.79 19.15 -10.79
C GLU A 408 -1.39 18.54 -10.99
N VAL A 409 -0.39 18.91 -10.19
CA VAL A 409 0.94 18.26 -10.23
C VAL A 409 0.84 16.75 -9.98
N LEU A 410 0.01 16.34 -9.00
CA LEU A 410 -0.24 14.92 -8.74
C LEU A 410 -0.88 14.20 -9.94
N ARG A 411 -1.92 14.81 -10.54
CA ARG A 411 -2.60 14.28 -11.73
C ARG A 411 -1.68 14.18 -12.95
N GLN A 412 -0.78 15.14 -13.11
CA GLN A 412 0.24 15.11 -14.17
C GLN A 412 1.25 13.97 -13.94
N GLY A 413 1.58 13.67 -12.68
CA GLY A 413 2.46 12.55 -12.30
C GLY A 413 1.84 11.20 -12.65
N GLU A 414 0.58 11.02 -12.29
CA GLU A 414 -0.23 9.85 -12.64
C GLU A 414 -0.34 9.70 -14.17
N SER A 415 -0.58 10.80 -14.91
CA SER A 415 -0.64 10.77 -16.38
C SER A 415 0.68 10.37 -17.03
N ALA A 416 1.81 10.82 -16.46
CA ALA A 416 3.13 10.42 -16.92
C ALA A 416 3.43 8.94 -16.63
N PHE A 417 2.97 8.45 -15.48
CA PHE A 417 3.07 7.03 -15.10
C PHE A 417 2.27 6.14 -16.07
N GLU A 418 1.02 6.49 -16.36
CA GLU A 418 0.18 5.74 -17.31
C GLU A 418 0.88 5.60 -18.66
N GLN A 419 1.50 6.67 -19.17
CA GLN A 419 2.26 6.59 -20.40
C GLN A 419 3.50 5.68 -20.29
N ALA A 420 4.21 5.73 -19.17
CA ALA A 420 5.39 4.90 -18.94
C ALA A 420 5.03 3.40 -18.97
N ARG A 421 3.81 3.01 -18.58
CA ARG A 421 3.34 1.61 -18.67
C ARG A 421 3.26 1.07 -20.09
N TYR A 422 2.98 1.93 -21.08
CA TYR A 422 2.87 1.52 -22.49
C TYR A 422 4.21 1.47 -23.23
N GLN A 423 5.31 1.91 -22.60
CA GLN A 423 6.63 1.86 -23.19
C GLN A 423 7.31 0.53 -22.85
N SER A 424 7.35 -0.40 -23.80
CA SER A 424 7.89 -1.77 -23.60
C SER A 424 9.38 -1.80 -23.22
N ALA A 425 10.16 -0.78 -23.60
CA ALA A 425 11.60 -0.72 -23.37
C ALA A 425 12.02 0.24 -22.25
N ASN A 426 11.18 1.21 -21.87
CA ASN A 426 11.54 2.27 -20.91
C ASN A 426 10.35 2.66 -20.03
N ARG A 427 10.23 2.06 -18.84
CA ARG A 427 9.12 2.28 -17.89
C ARG A 427 9.27 3.55 -17.06
N VAL A 428 9.83 4.59 -17.66
CA VAL A 428 10.04 5.90 -17.05
C VAL A 428 9.62 6.96 -18.04
N SER A 429 8.70 7.86 -17.65
CA SER A 429 8.27 8.96 -18.53
C SER A 429 8.11 10.27 -17.77
N PHE A 430 8.53 11.38 -18.39
CA PHE A 430 8.18 12.73 -17.93
C PHE A 430 6.81 13.12 -18.44
N PHE A 431 6.05 13.90 -17.68
CA PHE A 431 4.86 14.56 -18.17
C PHE A 431 5.20 15.58 -19.27
N SER A 432 4.46 15.51 -20.39
CA SER A 432 4.44 16.53 -21.42
C SER A 432 2.99 16.85 -21.83
N SER A 433 2.72 18.07 -22.28
CA SER A 433 1.38 18.48 -22.72
C SER A 433 0.87 17.69 -23.95
N GLU A 434 1.79 17.12 -24.75
CA GLU A 434 1.49 16.19 -25.84
C GLU A 434 0.98 14.84 -25.30
N MET A 435 1.52 14.40 -24.15
CA MET A 435 1.22 13.11 -23.51
C MET A 435 -0.17 13.07 -22.90
N GLN A 436 -0.60 14.15 -22.24
CA GLN A 436 -1.97 14.24 -21.74
C GLN A 436 -2.99 14.19 -22.88
N LYS A 437 -2.73 14.89 -23.99
CA LYS A 437 -3.59 14.80 -25.18
C LYS A 437 -3.63 13.39 -25.75
N GLN A 438 -2.54 12.62 -25.68
CA GLN A 438 -2.52 11.23 -26.13
C GLN A 438 -3.29 10.30 -25.18
N ALA A 439 -3.16 10.45 -23.87
CA ALA A 439 -3.91 9.67 -22.88
C ALA A 439 -5.42 9.96 -22.96
N GLU A 440 -5.81 11.23 -23.07
CA GLU A 440 -7.22 11.64 -23.29
C GLU A 440 -7.76 11.13 -24.62
N LYS A 441 -6.97 11.22 -25.71
CA LYS A 441 -7.33 10.63 -27.00
C LYS A 441 -7.50 9.11 -26.90
N ARG A 442 -6.64 8.39 -26.16
CA ARG A 442 -6.73 6.94 -25.97
C ARG A 442 -7.99 6.53 -25.19
N PHE A 443 -8.30 7.21 -24.09
CA PHE A 443 -9.52 6.96 -23.33
C PHE A 443 -10.79 7.23 -24.17
N THR A 444 -10.76 8.32 -24.93
CA THR A 444 -11.84 8.65 -25.89
C THR A 444 -11.97 7.56 -26.95
N LEU A 445 -10.84 7.10 -27.50
CA LEU A 445 -10.80 6.08 -28.54
C LEU A 445 -11.29 4.72 -28.02
N GLN A 446 -10.94 4.35 -26.79
CA GLN A 446 -11.44 3.13 -26.14
C GLN A 446 -12.98 3.15 -26.02
N THR A 447 -13.52 4.27 -25.52
CA THR A 447 -14.98 4.45 -25.37
C THR A 447 -15.66 4.40 -26.73
N ALA A 448 -15.09 5.09 -27.72
CA ALA A 448 -15.59 5.10 -29.09
C ALA A 448 -15.51 3.73 -29.77
N LEU A 449 -14.47 2.94 -29.53
CA LEU A 449 -14.30 1.60 -30.11
C LEU A 449 -15.33 0.62 -29.55
N ARG A 450 -15.62 0.65 -28.23
CA ARG A 450 -16.71 -0.13 -27.64
C ARG A 450 -18.06 0.20 -28.26
N HIS A 451 -18.31 1.49 -28.49
CA HIS A 451 -19.52 1.94 -29.17
C HIS A 451 -19.54 1.43 -30.62
N ALA A 452 -18.44 1.57 -31.36
CA ALA A 452 -18.34 1.15 -32.76
C ALA A 452 -18.60 -0.35 -32.95
N LEU A 453 -18.06 -1.20 -32.06
CA LEU A 453 -18.31 -2.64 -32.06
C LEU A 453 -19.79 -2.99 -31.85
N ARG A 454 -20.48 -2.27 -30.97
CA ARG A 454 -21.91 -2.50 -30.68
C ARG A 454 -22.85 -1.96 -31.74
N HIS A 455 -22.44 -0.90 -32.44
CA HIS A 455 -23.27 -0.17 -33.40
C HIS A 455 -22.85 -0.38 -34.86
N HIS A 456 -22.04 -1.41 -35.15
CA HIS A 456 -21.60 -1.77 -36.50
C HIS A 456 -20.96 -0.61 -37.29
N GLN A 457 -20.09 0.18 -36.64
CA GLN A 457 -19.40 1.33 -37.25
C GLN A 457 -17.98 1.00 -37.73
N LEU A 458 -17.65 -0.29 -37.77
CA LEU A 458 -16.41 -0.82 -38.30
C LEU A 458 -16.67 -1.38 -39.70
N ASP A 459 -15.65 -1.33 -40.55
CA ASP A 459 -15.66 -1.88 -41.90
C ASP A 459 -14.51 -2.87 -42.08
N VAL A 460 -14.61 -3.73 -43.10
CA VAL A 460 -13.53 -4.61 -43.54
C VAL A 460 -13.22 -4.32 -45.00
N TYR A 461 -11.96 -3.98 -45.26
CA TYR A 461 -11.47 -3.84 -46.62
C TYR A 461 -10.74 -5.12 -47.01
N TYR A 462 -10.70 -5.42 -48.31
CA TYR A 462 -10.08 -6.64 -48.82
C TYR A 462 -8.95 -6.32 -49.77
N GLN A 463 -7.78 -6.89 -49.50
CA GLN A 463 -6.65 -6.80 -50.41
C GLN A 463 -6.38 -8.16 -51.07
N PRO A 464 -6.32 -8.25 -52.40
CA PRO A 464 -6.11 -9.52 -53.08
C PRO A 464 -4.63 -9.93 -53.06
N ILE A 465 -4.42 -11.23 -52.92
CA ILE A 465 -3.14 -11.92 -53.07
C ILE A 465 -3.19 -12.68 -54.39
N PHE A 466 -2.21 -12.44 -55.25
CA PHE A 466 -2.14 -13.01 -56.59
C PHE A 466 -1.07 -14.07 -56.72
N GLY A 467 -1.35 -15.11 -57.49
CA GLY A 467 -0.34 -16.10 -57.86
C GLY A 467 0.57 -15.61 -58.99
N PRO A 468 1.57 -16.41 -59.40
CA PRO A 468 2.56 -15.99 -60.38
C PRO A 468 1.98 -15.74 -61.77
N GLY A 469 0.90 -16.45 -62.12
CA GLY A 469 0.11 -16.24 -63.34
C GLY A 469 -0.94 -15.13 -63.22
N LYS A 470 -0.88 -14.34 -62.14
CA LYS A 470 -1.82 -13.28 -61.76
C LYS A 470 -3.26 -13.76 -61.51
N GLN A 471 -3.47 -15.06 -61.27
CA GLN A 471 -4.73 -15.57 -60.76
C GLN A 471 -4.94 -15.11 -59.30
N LEU A 472 -6.19 -14.84 -58.92
CA LEU A 472 -6.54 -14.53 -57.54
C LEU A 472 -6.40 -15.79 -56.67
N LEU A 473 -5.55 -15.74 -55.64
CA LEU A 473 -5.38 -16.83 -54.69
C LEU A 473 -6.23 -16.62 -53.44
N SER A 474 -6.15 -15.46 -52.80
CA SER A 474 -6.91 -15.17 -51.58
C SER A 474 -7.13 -13.68 -51.40
N LEU A 475 -7.95 -13.32 -50.42
CA LEU A 475 -8.13 -11.93 -49.98
C LEU A 475 -7.67 -11.81 -48.52
N GLU A 476 -6.94 -10.76 -48.18
CA GLU A 476 -6.66 -10.40 -46.80
C GLU A 476 -7.73 -9.41 -46.30
N ALA A 477 -8.35 -9.73 -45.17
CA ALA A 477 -9.32 -8.89 -44.50
C ALA A 477 -8.63 -7.89 -43.57
N LEU A 478 -8.78 -6.62 -43.89
CA LEU A 478 -8.14 -5.51 -43.21
C LEU A 478 -9.19 -4.64 -42.51
N SER A 479 -9.20 -4.66 -41.18
CA SER A 479 -10.13 -3.86 -40.39
C SER A 479 -9.96 -2.37 -40.66
N ARG A 480 -11.08 -1.66 -40.76
CA ARG A 480 -11.14 -0.22 -40.99
C ARG A 480 -12.13 0.40 -40.03
N TRP A 481 -11.80 1.58 -39.53
CA TRP A 481 -12.67 2.30 -38.64
C TRP A 481 -12.74 3.77 -39.04
N CYS A 482 -13.95 4.23 -39.30
CA CYS A 482 -14.24 5.65 -39.48
C CYS A 482 -14.90 6.17 -38.21
N HIS A 483 -14.27 7.16 -37.56
CA HIS A 483 -14.80 7.81 -36.38
C HIS A 483 -14.95 9.31 -36.66
N ASN A 484 -16.17 9.84 -36.51
CA ASN A 484 -16.50 11.25 -36.78
C ASN A 484 -16.09 11.76 -38.18
N GLY A 485 -16.10 10.88 -39.19
CA GLY A 485 -15.72 11.22 -40.57
C GLY A 485 -14.22 11.11 -40.86
N GLU A 486 -13.40 10.74 -39.87
CA GLU A 486 -11.96 10.51 -40.05
C GLU A 486 -11.62 9.02 -39.96
N MET A 487 -10.70 8.56 -40.82
CA MET A 487 -10.20 7.18 -40.78
C MET A 487 -9.19 7.04 -39.65
N VAL A 488 -9.50 6.18 -38.68
CA VAL A 488 -8.58 5.83 -37.60
C VAL A 488 -7.58 4.78 -38.11
N PRO A 489 -6.26 5.00 -37.96
CA PRO A 489 -5.26 4.01 -38.38
C PRO A 489 -5.46 2.64 -37.70
N PRO A 490 -5.36 1.52 -38.44
CA PRO A 490 -5.48 0.17 -37.90
C PRO A 490 -4.61 -0.08 -36.67
N ASP A 491 -3.31 0.22 -36.77
CA ASP A 491 -2.35 0.02 -35.68
C ASP A 491 -2.79 0.74 -34.40
N LEU A 492 -3.40 1.92 -34.52
CA LEU A 492 -3.80 2.71 -33.35
C LEU A 492 -4.98 2.06 -32.60
N PHE A 493 -6.05 1.67 -33.29
CA PHE A 493 -7.22 1.13 -32.61
C PHE A 493 -7.09 -0.35 -32.27
N ILE A 494 -6.28 -1.11 -33.02
CA ILE A 494 -5.97 -2.51 -32.68
C ILE A 494 -5.17 -2.56 -31.38
N ASN A 495 -4.14 -1.70 -31.23
CA ASN A 495 -3.40 -1.58 -29.97
C ASN A 495 -4.32 -1.23 -28.79
N VAL A 496 -5.23 -0.26 -28.97
CA VAL A 496 -6.22 0.07 -27.93
C VAL A 496 -7.13 -1.12 -27.63
N ALA A 497 -7.54 -1.89 -28.64
CA ALA A 497 -8.38 -3.08 -28.44
C ALA A 497 -7.66 -4.16 -27.62
N GLU A 498 -6.36 -4.36 -27.85
CA GLU A 498 -5.52 -5.30 -27.11
C GLU A 498 -5.40 -4.92 -25.64
N GLU A 499 -5.00 -3.68 -25.36
CA GLU A 499 -4.77 -3.16 -24.01
C GLU A 499 -6.01 -3.24 -23.11
N CYS A 500 -7.20 -2.98 -23.67
CA CYS A 500 -8.45 -2.99 -22.91
C CYS A 500 -9.27 -4.29 -23.03
N GLY A 501 -8.70 -5.33 -23.64
CA GLY A 501 -9.32 -6.65 -23.79
C GLY A 501 -10.45 -6.75 -24.84
N LEU A 502 -10.72 -5.69 -25.59
CA LEU A 502 -11.72 -5.67 -26.67
C LEU A 502 -11.28 -6.40 -27.94
N ILE A 503 -10.00 -6.76 -28.06
CA ILE A 503 -9.46 -7.46 -29.22
C ILE A 503 -10.18 -8.79 -29.50
N HIS A 504 -10.71 -9.44 -28.46
CA HIS A 504 -11.53 -10.64 -28.63
C HIS A 504 -12.88 -10.33 -29.28
N GLU A 505 -13.58 -9.27 -28.82
CA GLU A 505 -14.85 -8.83 -29.40
C GLU A 505 -14.65 -8.34 -30.84
N LEU A 506 -13.56 -7.62 -31.10
CA LEU A 506 -13.18 -7.20 -32.44
C LEU A 506 -12.92 -8.39 -33.37
N GLY A 507 -12.18 -9.40 -32.90
CA GLY A 507 -11.93 -10.62 -33.68
C GLY A 507 -13.21 -11.39 -34.01
N ASP A 508 -14.14 -11.51 -33.06
CA ASP A 508 -15.43 -12.17 -33.29
C ASP A 508 -16.30 -11.40 -34.28
N TRP A 509 -16.27 -10.07 -34.20
CA TRP A 509 -16.93 -9.20 -35.15
C TRP A 509 -16.35 -9.36 -36.57
N VAL A 510 -15.01 -9.30 -36.72
CA VAL A 510 -14.33 -9.49 -38.02
C VAL A 510 -14.69 -10.84 -38.61
N MET A 511 -14.64 -11.91 -37.82
CA MET A 511 -14.96 -13.27 -38.29
C MET A 511 -16.41 -13.39 -38.76
N GLY A 512 -17.36 -12.80 -38.03
CA GLY A 512 -18.77 -12.77 -38.42
C GLY A 512 -18.98 -12.03 -39.75
N THR A 513 -18.38 -10.84 -39.89
CA THR A 513 -18.45 -10.02 -41.11
C THR A 513 -17.84 -10.74 -42.30
N VAL A 514 -16.63 -11.28 -42.15
CA VAL A 514 -15.93 -12.03 -43.21
C VAL A 514 -16.70 -13.27 -43.62
N ALA A 515 -17.26 -14.04 -42.68
CA ALA A 515 -18.05 -15.22 -43.00
C ALA A 515 -19.28 -14.87 -43.85
N GLY A 516 -19.98 -13.78 -43.50
CA GLY A 516 -21.11 -13.27 -44.29
C GLY A 516 -20.71 -12.89 -45.72
N HIS A 517 -19.59 -12.18 -45.88
CA HIS A 517 -19.08 -11.81 -47.20
C HIS A 517 -18.65 -13.02 -48.03
N VAL A 518 -17.94 -13.99 -47.43
CA VAL A 518 -17.55 -15.23 -48.11
C VAL A 518 -18.76 -16.03 -48.59
N HIS A 519 -19.82 -16.12 -47.77
CA HIS A 519 -21.06 -16.78 -48.18
C HIS A 519 -21.69 -16.08 -49.39
N HIS A 520 -21.72 -14.75 -49.39
CA HIS A 520 -22.22 -13.98 -50.53
C HIS A 520 -21.38 -14.20 -51.79
N TRP A 521 -20.04 -14.15 -51.68
CA TRP A 521 -19.16 -14.34 -52.84
C TRP A 521 -19.22 -15.76 -53.42
N GLN A 522 -19.46 -16.78 -52.60
CA GLN A 522 -19.71 -18.14 -53.08
C GLN A 522 -20.93 -18.20 -54.01
N GLN A 523 -21.97 -17.41 -53.75
CA GLN A 523 -23.15 -17.32 -54.62
C GLN A 523 -22.85 -16.57 -55.93
N LEU A 524 -21.90 -15.62 -55.90
CA LEU A 524 -21.44 -14.89 -57.11
C LEU A 524 -20.52 -15.73 -58.01
N GLY A 525 -20.01 -16.87 -57.51
CA GLY A 525 -19.11 -17.77 -58.25
C GLY A 525 -17.65 -17.35 -58.14
N LEU A 526 -16.97 -17.86 -57.12
CA LEU A 526 -15.54 -17.65 -56.89
C LEU A 526 -14.67 -18.44 -57.90
N PRO A 527 -13.50 -17.92 -58.30
CA PRO A 527 -12.54 -18.66 -59.13
C PRO A 527 -12.11 -19.98 -58.48
N GLU A 528 -11.79 -21.00 -59.28
CA GLU A 528 -11.27 -22.28 -58.76
C GLU A 528 -9.93 -22.13 -58.01
N SER A 529 -9.17 -21.10 -58.33
CA SER A 529 -7.90 -20.76 -57.66
C SER A 529 -8.10 -20.08 -56.30
N PHE A 530 -9.33 -19.79 -55.88
CA PHE A 530 -9.58 -19.06 -54.65
C PHE A 530 -9.49 -19.98 -53.41
N GLU A 531 -8.53 -19.67 -52.55
CA GLU A 531 -8.13 -20.42 -51.36
C GLU A 531 -8.71 -19.83 -50.06
N GLY A 532 -9.56 -18.79 -50.14
CA GLY A 532 -10.24 -18.21 -48.98
C GLY A 532 -9.79 -16.81 -48.59
N VAL A 533 -10.13 -16.42 -47.36
CA VAL A 533 -9.90 -15.09 -46.80
C VAL A 533 -9.01 -15.18 -45.57
N ALA A 534 -7.95 -14.39 -45.53
CA ALA A 534 -7.06 -14.28 -44.38
C ALA A 534 -7.58 -13.23 -43.38
N ILE A 535 -7.52 -13.57 -42.09
CA ILE A 535 -7.78 -12.64 -40.99
C ILE A 535 -6.56 -12.56 -40.07
N ASN A 536 -6.22 -11.36 -39.65
CA ASN A 536 -5.13 -11.11 -38.71
C ASN A 536 -5.55 -11.49 -37.28
N ILE A 537 -4.68 -12.20 -36.57
CA ILE A 537 -4.90 -12.66 -35.19
C ILE A 537 -3.84 -12.04 -34.28
N SER A 538 -4.32 -11.29 -33.29
CA SER A 538 -3.47 -10.69 -32.26
C SER A 538 -2.79 -11.74 -31.37
N PRO A 539 -1.55 -11.48 -30.89
CA PRO A 539 -0.90 -12.31 -29.87
C PRO A 539 -1.78 -12.55 -28.64
N TYR A 540 -2.54 -11.54 -28.19
CA TYR A 540 -3.41 -11.65 -27.02
C TYR A 540 -4.60 -12.59 -27.26
N GLN A 541 -5.11 -12.65 -28.49
CA GLN A 541 -6.15 -13.62 -28.86
C GLN A 541 -5.60 -15.06 -28.81
N LEU A 542 -4.41 -15.27 -29.35
CA LEU A 542 -3.75 -16.57 -29.42
C LEU A 542 -3.36 -17.10 -28.02
N LEU A 543 -2.95 -16.20 -27.12
CA LEU A 543 -2.62 -16.53 -25.73
C LEU A 543 -3.86 -16.83 -24.86
N ARG A 544 -5.08 -16.58 -25.35
CA ARG A 544 -6.31 -16.92 -24.60
C ARG A 544 -6.45 -18.43 -24.43
N GLU A 545 -6.97 -18.86 -23.27
CA GLU A 545 -7.30 -20.26 -23.08
C GLU A 545 -8.37 -20.70 -24.08
N ARG A 546 -8.18 -21.89 -24.66
CA ARG A 546 -9.15 -22.51 -25.58
C ARG A 546 -9.45 -21.68 -26.85
N PHE A 547 -8.58 -20.76 -27.26
CA PHE A 547 -8.74 -19.97 -28.49
C PHE A 547 -9.10 -20.83 -29.71
N SER A 548 -8.35 -21.92 -29.96
CA SER A 548 -8.64 -22.81 -31.09
C SER A 548 -10.03 -23.47 -31.01
N LEU A 549 -10.50 -23.82 -29.81
CA LEU A 549 -11.86 -24.37 -29.64
C LEU A 549 -12.92 -23.30 -29.89
N HIS A 550 -12.67 -22.07 -29.42
CA HIS A 550 -13.56 -20.95 -29.63
C HIS A 550 -13.71 -20.63 -31.13
N MET A 551 -12.59 -20.47 -31.83
CA MET A 551 -12.57 -20.19 -33.27
C MET A 551 -13.29 -21.28 -34.07
N LEU A 552 -13.02 -22.56 -33.79
CA LEU A 552 -13.72 -23.66 -34.48
C LEU A 552 -15.23 -23.66 -34.22
N LYS A 553 -15.65 -23.36 -32.99
CA LYS A 553 -17.08 -23.20 -32.67
C LYS A 553 -17.70 -22.05 -33.45
N ARG A 554 -17.01 -20.92 -33.57
CA ARG A 554 -17.48 -19.75 -34.34
C ARG A 554 -17.58 -20.06 -35.84
N ILE A 555 -16.59 -20.75 -36.40
CA ILE A 555 -16.62 -21.21 -37.80
C ILE A 555 -17.85 -22.08 -38.06
N GLU A 556 -18.15 -23.01 -37.15
CA GLU A 556 -19.33 -23.88 -37.21
C GLU A 556 -20.64 -23.09 -37.09
N GLU A 557 -20.76 -22.20 -36.11
CA GLU A 557 -21.92 -21.32 -35.90
C GLU A 557 -22.22 -20.44 -37.12
N LEU A 558 -21.17 -19.97 -37.81
CA LEU A 558 -21.27 -19.10 -38.98
C LEU A 558 -21.45 -19.89 -40.29
N GLY A 559 -21.41 -21.22 -40.25
CA GLY A 559 -21.52 -22.08 -41.44
C GLY A 559 -20.37 -21.89 -42.45
N LEU A 560 -19.21 -21.40 -42.00
CA LEU A 560 -18.05 -21.17 -42.86
C LEU A 560 -17.30 -22.50 -43.05
N ARG A 561 -16.97 -22.84 -44.30
CA ARG A 561 -16.07 -23.97 -44.56
C ARG A 561 -14.67 -23.61 -44.05
N SER A 562 -14.09 -24.44 -43.18
CA SER A 562 -12.82 -24.13 -42.51
C SER A 562 -11.66 -23.83 -43.47
N ASN A 563 -11.65 -24.46 -44.66
CA ASN A 563 -10.65 -24.23 -45.71
C ASN A 563 -10.81 -22.91 -46.46
N MET A 564 -11.89 -22.15 -46.20
CA MET A 564 -12.09 -20.81 -46.75
C MET A 564 -11.58 -19.72 -45.79
N LEU A 565 -11.07 -20.11 -44.61
CA LEU A 565 -10.49 -19.21 -43.62
C LEU A 565 -8.99 -19.47 -43.53
N LYS A 566 -8.20 -18.40 -43.68
CA LYS A 566 -6.79 -18.38 -43.34
C LYS A 566 -6.61 -17.48 -42.11
N ILE A 567 -5.70 -17.82 -41.22
CA ILE A 567 -5.31 -16.95 -40.11
C ILE A 567 -3.86 -16.51 -40.28
N GLU A 568 -3.63 -15.23 -40.03
CA GLU A 568 -2.31 -14.61 -40.06
C GLU A 568 -1.91 -14.27 -38.62
N ILE A 569 -0.70 -14.70 -38.24
CA ILE A 569 -0.12 -14.46 -36.92
C ILE A 569 1.28 -13.91 -37.10
N THR A 570 1.67 -12.95 -36.28
CA THR A 570 3.03 -12.41 -36.34
C THR A 570 4.06 -13.39 -35.75
N GLU A 571 5.30 -13.28 -36.20
CA GLU A 571 6.41 -14.08 -35.64
C GLU A 571 6.55 -13.93 -34.12
N ASN A 572 6.42 -12.72 -33.60
CA ASN A 572 6.51 -12.46 -32.15
C ASN A 572 5.41 -13.16 -31.34
N ALA A 573 4.20 -13.33 -31.92
CA ALA A 573 3.10 -14.03 -31.27
C ALA A 573 3.45 -15.51 -31.00
N LEU A 574 4.26 -16.12 -31.87
CA LEU A 574 4.69 -17.51 -31.72
C LEU A 574 5.74 -17.69 -30.61
N ILE A 575 6.75 -16.81 -30.57
CA ILE A 575 7.91 -16.94 -29.68
C ILE A 575 7.48 -16.81 -28.20
N ALA A 576 6.46 -16.00 -27.91
CA ALA A 576 5.97 -15.78 -26.55
C ALA A 576 5.57 -17.07 -25.81
N ASN A 577 5.05 -18.10 -26.50
CA ASN A 577 4.71 -19.40 -25.90
C ASN A 577 4.60 -20.54 -26.94
N VAL A 578 5.74 -20.96 -27.50
CA VAL A 578 5.82 -21.88 -28.65
C VAL A 578 5.03 -23.18 -28.45
N GLU A 579 5.16 -23.87 -27.32
CA GLU A 579 4.52 -25.18 -27.11
C GLU A 579 2.99 -25.07 -27.09
N ARG A 580 2.47 -24.06 -26.37
CA ARG A 580 1.03 -23.85 -26.25
C ARG A 580 0.44 -23.40 -27.58
N THR A 581 1.08 -22.45 -28.24
CA THR A 581 0.63 -21.92 -29.53
C THR A 581 0.64 -23.02 -30.59
N SER A 582 1.67 -23.85 -30.65
CA SER A 582 1.75 -24.98 -31.59
C SER A 582 0.57 -25.95 -31.42
N LYS A 583 0.21 -26.35 -30.19
CA LYS A 583 -0.96 -27.22 -29.94
C LYS A 583 -2.28 -26.60 -30.39
N GLN A 584 -2.41 -25.28 -30.29
CA GLN A 584 -3.61 -24.59 -30.75
C GLN A 584 -3.69 -24.55 -32.28
N LEU A 585 -2.58 -24.23 -32.94
CA LEU A 585 -2.50 -24.16 -34.40
C LEU A 585 -2.65 -25.54 -35.05
N GLU A 586 -2.07 -26.60 -34.47
CA GLU A 586 -2.29 -27.99 -34.89
C GLU A 586 -3.78 -28.35 -34.89
N ARG A 587 -4.51 -27.93 -33.86
CA ARG A 587 -5.95 -28.19 -33.76
C ARG A 587 -6.74 -27.46 -34.86
N LEU A 588 -6.35 -26.23 -35.19
CA LEU A 588 -6.98 -25.45 -36.26
C LEU A 588 -6.70 -26.07 -37.63
N ARG A 589 -5.44 -26.41 -37.91
CA ARG A 589 -5.03 -27.09 -39.14
C ARG A 589 -5.66 -28.47 -39.30
N GLY A 590 -5.77 -29.23 -38.21
CA GLY A 590 -6.46 -30.53 -38.21
C GLY A 590 -7.95 -30.45 -38.57
N ARG A 591 -8.54 -29.25 -38.58
CA ARG A 591 -9.90 -28.97 -39.06
C ARG A 591 -9.94 -28.23 -40.40
N GLY A 592 -8.79 -28.02 -41.04
CA GLY A 592 -8.67 -27.43 -42.37
C GLY A 592 -8.54 -25.90 -42.40
N VAL A 593 -8.29 -25.23 -41.26
CA VAL A 593 -7.94 -23.80 -41.25
C VAL A 593 -6.48 -23.65 -41.66
N HIS A 594 -6.19 -22.76 -42.61
CA HIS A 594 -4.82 -22.46 -43.03
C HIS A 594 -4.17 -21.45 -42.10
N VAL A 595 -2.88 -21.65 -41.79
CA VAL A 595 -2.12 -20.74 -40.92
C VAL A 595 -0.96 -20.14 -41.69
N ALA A 596 -0.88 -18.81 -41.67
CA ALA A 596 0.19 -18.03 -42.26
C ALA A 596 0.97 -17.29 -41.16
N LEU A 597 2.30 -17.27 -41.32
CA LEU A 597 3.21 -16.50 -40.47
C LEU A 597 3.52 -15.16 -41.14
N ASP A 598 3.13 -14.09 -40.47
CA ASP A 598 3.24 -12.71 -40.93
C ASP A 598 4.50 -12.01 -40.40
N ASP A 599 4.90 -10.92 -41.07
CA ASP A 599 6.08 -10.09 -40.76
C ASP A 599 7.40 -10.89 -40.66
N PHE A 600 7.55 -11.95 -41.46
CA PHE A 600 8.66 -12.87 -41.30
C PHE A 600 10.02 -12.23 -41.64
N GLY A 601 10.97 -12.31 -40.69
CA GLY A 601 12.35 -11.84 -40.86
C GLY A 601 12.70 -10.53 -40.14
N ILE A 602 11.72 -9.86 -39.50
CA ILE A 602 11.97 -8.66 -38.68
C ILE A 602 12.42 -9.04 -37.24
N GLY A 603 12.11 -10.27 -36.78
CA GLY A 603 12.42 -10.78 -35.44
C GLY A 603 13.69 -11.64 -35.34
N TYR A 604 13.99 -12.14 -34.13
CA TYR A 604 15.06 -13.11 -33.89
C TYR A 604 14.62 -14.52 -34.29
N SER A 605 14.68 -14.84 -35.58
CA SER A 605 14.27 -16.17 -36.05
C SER A 605 15.29 -17.26 -35.66
N SER A 606 14.91 -18.19 -34.78
CA SER A 606 15.65 -19.45 -34.63
C SER A 606 15.07 -20.48 -35.59
N LEU A 607 15.80 -20.77 -36.67
CA LEU A 607 15.48 -21.80 -37.67
C LEU A 607 15.05 -23.15 -37.04
N SER A 608 15.55 -23.44 -35.84
CA SER A 608 15.25 -24.65 -35.08
C SER A 608 13.76 -24.86 -34.77
N TYR A 609 12.96 -23.79 -34.57
CA TYR A 609 11.53 -23.97 -34.25
C TYR A 609 10.66 -24.05 -35.50
N LEU A 610 11.04 -23.41 -36.61
CA LEU A 610 10.29 -23.44 -37.88
C LEU A 610 10.08 -24.86 -38.42
N GLN A 611 11.03 -25.76 -38.21
CA GLN A 611 10.94 -27.15 -38.69
C GLN A 611 9.77 -27.94 -38.10
N GLY A 612 9.27 -27.56 -36.92
CA GLY A 612 8.18 -28.26 -36.22
C GLY A 612 6.87 -27.46 -36.12
N LEU A 613 6.81 -26.26 -36.70
CA LEU A 613 5.65 -25.40 -36.53
C LEU A 613 4.52 -25.79 -37.50
N PRO A 614 3.26 -25.87 -37.02
CA PRO A 614 2.10 -26.15 -37.83
C PRO A 614 1.65 -24.90 -38.62
N VAL A 615 2.45 -24.47 -39.58
CA VAL A 615 2.19 -23.34 -40.49
C VAL A 615 2.23 -23.79 -41.95
N ASP A 616 1.37 -23.20 -42.77
CA ASP A 616 1.23 -23.53 -44.19
C ASP A 616 1.92 -22.49 -45.10
N GLN A 617 2.06 -21.25 -44.61
CA GLN A 617 2.50 -20.12 -45.40
C GLN A 617 3.41 -19.17 -44.61
N LEU A 618 4.40 -18.57 -45.27
CA LEU A 618 5.25 -17.49 -44.77
C LEU A 618 4.99 -16.23 -45.59
N LYS A 619 4.76 -15.08 -44.95
CA LYS A 619 4.65 -13.77 -45.59
C LYS A 619 5.95 -12.99 -45.36
N ILE A 620 6.60 -12.58 -46.44
CA ILE A 620 7.82 -11.76 -46.41
C ILE A 620 7.39 -10.32 -46.15
N ASP A 621 7.91 -9.74 -45.08
CA ASP A 621 7.62 -8.35 -44.72
C ASP A 621 8.01 -7.37 -45.86
N ARG A 622 7.18 -6.35 -46.01
CA ARG A 622 7.33 -5.29 -47.02
C ARG A 622 8.69 -4.58 -46.96
N SER A 623 9.34 -4.47 -45.79
CA SER A 623 10.61 -3.75 -45.68
C SER A 623 11.74 -4.43 -46.47
N PHE A 624 11.70 -5.76 -46.61
CA PHE A 624 12.64 -6.51 -47.43
C PHE A 624 12.31 -6.37 -48.92
N VAL A 625 11.03 -6.39 -49.28
CA VAL A 625 10.56 -6.27 -50.67
C VAL A 625 10.80 -4.86 -51.22
N TRP A 626 10.60 -3.81 -50.42
CA TRP A 626 10.90 -2.43 -50.81
C TRP A 626 12.38 -2.26 -51.19
N ASN A 627 13.29 -2.82 -50.39
CA ASN A 627 14.73 -2.59 -50.55
C ASN A 627 15.42 -3.57 -51.53
N MET A 628 14.72 -4.57 -52.08
CA MET A 628 15.35 -5.67 -52.84
C MET A 628 15.98 -5.25 -54.19
N HIS A 629 15.72 -4.03 -54.68
CA HIS A 629 16.31 -3.54 -55.93
C HIS A 629 17.75 -3.07 -55.69
N ASP A 630 17.94 -2.16 -54.74
CA ASP A 630 19.21 -1.46 -54.49
C ASP A 630 20.03 -2.06 -53.33
N ASN A 631 19.44 -2.97 -52.55
CA ASN A 631 20.11 -3.59 -51.42
C ASN A 631 20.32 -5.11 -51.65
N ALA A 632 21.57 -5.49 -51.94
CA ALA A 632 21.96 -6.88 -52.13
C ALA A 632 21.69 -7.77 -50.90
N ALA A 633 21.77 -7.21 -49.68
CA ALA A 633 21.46 -7.96 -48.47
C ALA A 633 19.94 -8.22 -48.35
N ALA A 634 19.09 -7.22 -48.60
CA ALA A 634 17.64 -7.40 -48.61
C ALA A 634 17.22 -8.45 -49.65
N LEU A 635 17.80 -8.39 -50.85
CA LEU A 635 17.60 -9.38 -51.90
C LEU A 635 18.00 -10.80 -51.46
N ALA A 636 19.17 -10.94 -50.81
CA ALA A 636 19.63 -12.23 -50.32
C ALA A 636 18.70 -12.81 -49.24
N ILE A 637 18.15 -11.96 -48.37
CA ILE A 637 17.15 -12.35 -47.37
C ILE A 637 15.88 -12.86 -48.06
N VAL A 638 15.32 -12.11 -49.01
CA VAL A 638 14.15 -12.53 -49.80
C VAL A 638 14.39 -13.90 -50.47
N GLN A 639 15.54 -14.08 -51.13
CA GLN A 639 15.90 -15.34 -51.78
C GLN A 639 16.03 -16.50 -50.79
N THR A 640 16.54 -16.24 -49.59
CA THR A 640 16.69 -17.21 -48.51
C THR A 640 15.34 -17.64 -47.96
N ILE A 641 14.43 -16.69 -47.70
CA ILE A 641 13.08 -16.98 -47.21
C ILE A 641 12.31 -17.83 -48.23
N ILE A 642 12.37 -17.48 -49.51
CA ILE A 642 11.73 -18.26 -50.60
C ILE A 642 12.30 -19.68 -50.67
N SER A 643 13.62 -19.83 -50.60
CA SER A 643 14.28 -21.15 -50.61
C SER A 643 13.90 -21.99 -49.40
N MET A 644 13.81 -21.37 -48.22
CA MET A 644 13.43 -22.02 -46.98
C MET A 644 11.99 -22.48 -47.00
N GLY A 645 11.04 -21.64 -47.44
CA GLY A 645 9.65 -22.05 -47.58
C GLY A 645 9.50 -23.28 -48.47
N LYS A 646 10.20 -23.31 -49.61
CA LYS A 646 10.25 -24.51 -50.48
C LYS A 646 10.81 -25.74 -49.76
N ALA A 647 11.90 -25.59 -49.00
CA ALA A 647 12.50 -26.70 -48.25
C ALA A 647 11.59 -27.25 -47.14
N LEU A 648 10.77 -26.38 -46.52
CA LEU A 648 9.83 -26.75 -45.46
C LEU A 648 8.42 -27.07 -45.97
N SER A 649 8.22 -27.11 -47.30
CA SER A 649 6.90 -27.30 -47.93
C SER A 649 5.86 -26.25 -47.52
N MET A 650 6.31 -25.02 -47.25
CA MET A 650 5.46 -23.86 -46.96
C MET A 650 5.35 -22.97 -48.20
N GLN A 651 4.17 -22.42 -48.43
CA GLN A 651 3.97 -21.38 -49.45
C GLN A 651 4.63 -20.08 -48.99
N VAL A 652 5.16 -19.28 -49.92
CA VAL A 652 5.75 -17.98 -49.60
C VAL A 652 5.03 -16.88 -50.33
N VAL A 653 4.53 -15.90 -49.59
CA VAL A 653 3.87 -14.70 -50.10
C VAL A 653 4.77 -13.50 -49.86
N ALA A 654 4.93 -12.63 -50.85
CA ALA A 654 5.69 -11.38 -50.70
C ALA A 654 4.74 -10.19 -50.60
N GLU A 655 4.91 -9.38 -49.56
CA GLU A 655 4.12 -8.18 -49.30
C GLU A 655 4.78 -6.90 -49.78
N GLY A 656 4.00 -5.84 -49.96
CA GLY A 656 4.55 -4.54 -50.33
C GLY A 656 5.09 -4.47 -51.76
N VAL A 657 4.57 -5.28 -52.68
CA VAL A 657 4.93 -5.18 -54.10
C VAL A 657 4.37 -3.88 -54.70
N GLU A 658 5.26 -2.94 -55.01
CA GLU A 658 4.93 -1.59 -55.49
C GLU A 658 5.38 -1.29 -56.92
N THR A 659 6.24 -2.15 -57.48
CA THR A 659 6.75 -1.98 -58.84
C THR A 659 6.63 -3.27 -59.65
N ARG A 660 6.66 -3.10 -60.98
CA ARG A 660 6.65 -4.22 -61.92
C ARG A 660 7.91 -5.08 -61.76
N GLU A 661 9.04 -4.44 -61.55
CA GLU A 661 10.37 -5.04 -61.42
C GLU A 661 10.43 -5.95 -60.17
N GLN A 662 9.89 -5.50 -59.03
CA GLN A 662 9.75 -6.34 -57.82
C GLN A 662 8.91 -7.59 -58.12
N MET A 663 7.75 -7.41 -58.76
CA MET A 663 6.85 -8.51 -59.12
C MET A 663 7.55 -9.54 -60.01
N GLU A 664 8.15 -9.11 -61.13
CA GLU A 664 8.82 -10.00 -62.08
C GLU A 664 9.98 -10.77 -61.44
N ARG A 665 10.73 -10.11 -60.54
CA ARG A 665 11.85 -10.72 -59.83
C ARG A 665 11.38 -11.74 -58.78
N LEU A 666 10.33 -11.44 -58.01
CA LEU A 666 9.74 -12.38 -57.05
C LEU A 666 9.15 -13.62 -57.76
N VAL A 667 8.50 -13.42 -58.91
CA VAL A 667 8.02 -14.53 -59.76
C VAL A 667 9.19 -15.38 -60.26
N ALA A 668 10.27 -14.76 -60.75
CA ALA A 668 11.45 -15.48 -61.22
C ALA A 668 12.13 -16.31 -60.11
N MET A 669 12.07 -15.86 -58.86
CA MET A 669 12.55 -16.62 -57.70
C MET A 669 11.62 -17.77 -57.29
N GLY A 670 10.41 -17.84 -57.88
CA GLY A 670 9.39 -18.82 -57.56
C GLY A 670 8.65 -18.53 -56.25
N CYS A 671 8.41 -17.26 -55.96
CA CYS A 671 7.47 -16.84 -54.91
C CYS A 671 6.05 -17.32 -55.27
N HIS A 672 5.29 -17.81 -54.28
CA HIS A 672 3.98 -18.43 -54.52
C HIS A 672 2.86 -17.40 -54.64
N GLY A 673 2.86 -16.37 -53.79
CA GLY A 673 1.87 -15.30 -53.81
C GLY A 673 2.49 -13.91 -53.72
N LEU A 674 1.79 -12.92 -54.25
CA LEU A 674 2.24 -11.54 -54.33
C LEU A 674 1.11 -10.62 -53.87
N GLN A 675 1.44 -9.69 -52.98
CA GLN A 675 0.52 -8.70 -52.44
C GLN A 675 1.17 -7.33 -52.41
N GLY A 676 0.44 -6.29 -52.82
CA GLY A 676 0.95 -4.93 -52.79
C GLY A 676 0.17 -3.97 -53.67
N PHE A 677 0.47 -2.68 -53.53
CA PHE A 677 -0.30 -1.61 -54.19
C PHE A 677 -0.13 -1.55 -55.70
N PHE A 678 0.96 -2.11 -56.24
CA PHE A 678 1.11 -2.26 -57.69
C PHE A 678 0.06 -3.19 -58.30
N LEU A 679 -0.30 -4.23 -57.54
CA LEU A 679 -1.25 -5.24 -57.96
C LEU A 679 -2.68 -4.75 -57.71
N GLN A 680 -2.98 -4.44 -56.45
CA GLN A 680 -4.24 -3.83 -56.06
C GLN A 680 -4.16 -3.28 -54.62
N THR A 681 -4.74 -2.10 -54.40
CA THR A 681 -4.88 -1.52 -53.06
C THR A 681 -6.05 -2.17 -52.29
N PRO A 682 -6.07 -2.13 -50.94
CA PRO A 682 -7.23 -2.57 -50.17
C PRO A 682 -8.53 -1.94 -50.67
N MET A 683 -9.53 -2.77 -50.96
CA MET A 683 -10.81 -2.37 -51.55
C MET A 683 -11.94 -2.42 -50.52
N THR A 684 -12.94 -1.56 -50.68
CA THR A 684 -14.21 -1.70 -49.96
C THR A 684 -14.92 -3.00 -50.37
N LEU A 685 -15.92 -3.44 -49.61
CA LEU A 685 -16.75 -4.59 -49.98
C LEU A 685 -17.33 -4.45 -51.39
N ALA A 686 -17.97 -3.33 -51.70
CA ALA A 686 -18.59 -3.10 -53.01
C ALA A 686 -17.57 -3.16 -54.17
N ALA A 687 -16.38 -2.58 -53.98
CA ALA A 687 -15.32 -2.65 -54.98
C ALA A 687 -14.75 -4.08 -55.11
N THR A 688 -14.71 -4.83 -54.01
CA THR A 688 -14.30 -6.24 -54.00
C THR A 688 -15.29 -7.12 -54.78
N GLU A 689 -16.59 -6.91 -54.59
CA GLU A 689 -17.64 -7.63 -55.33
C GLU A 689 -17.56 -7.35 -56.83
N GLN A 690 -17.38 -6.08 -57.22
CA GLN A 690 -17.15 -5.70 -58.61
C GLN A 690 -15.89 -6.36 -59.18
N PHE A 691 -14.80 -6.37 -58.40
CA PHE A 691 -13.55 -7.00 -58.79
C PHE A 691 -13.70 -8.51 -59.01
N LEU A 692 -14.42 -9.21 -58.12
CA LEU A 692 -14.70 -10.64 -58.23
C LEU A 692 -15.57 -10.96 -59.45
N GLN A 693 -16.54 -10.11 -59.77
CA GLN A 693 -17.44 -10.29 -60.94
C GLN A 693 -16.76 -9.99 -62.27
N ALA A 694 -15.84 -9.01 -62.32
CA ALA A 694 -15.21 -8.56 -63.55
C ALA A 694 -14.32 -9.64 -64.22
N ARG A 695 -13.90 -10.68 -63.47
CA ARG A 695 -13.03 -11.80 -63.93
C ARG A 695 -11.74 -11.38 -64.66
N GLN A 696 -11.37 -10.10 -64.64
CA GLN A 696 -10.18 -9.52 -65.27
C GLN A 696 -9.54 -8.50 -64.32
N LEU A 697 -8.20 -8.51 -64.28
CA LEU A 697 -7.38 -7.59 -63.51
C LEU A 697 -7.36 -6.18 -64.13
N PRO A 698 -7.84 -5.14 -63.44
CA PRO A 698 -7.39 -3.79 -63.72
C PRO A 698 -6.00 -3.60 -63.07
N ILE A 699 -4.94 -3.53 -63.88
CA ILE A 699 -3.62 -3.09 -63.37
C ILE A 699 -3.78 -1.61 -62.97
N ALA A 700 -3.58 -1.30 -61.69
CA ALA A 700 -3.62 0.08 -61.20
C ALA A 700 -2.57 0.93 -61.92
N ARG A 701 -2.96 2.11 -62.41
CA ARG A 701 -1.99 3.06 -63.00
C ARG A 701 -1.07 3.56 -61.89
N PRO A 702 0.27 3.58 -62.09
CA PRO A 702 1.20 4.08 -61.10
C PRO A 702 0.87 5.53 -60.74
N ARG A 703 0.87 5.86 -59.44
CA ARG A 703 0.85 7.26 -58.98
C ARG A 703 2.17 7.91 -59.39
N ALA A 704 2.08 9.05 -60.07
CA ALA A 704 3.22 9.87 -60.46
C ALA A 704 3.88 10.54 -59.26
#